data_AF-A0A8C7X085-F1
#
_entry.id   AF-A0A8C7X085-F1
#
_cell.length_a   1.000
_cell.length_b   1.000
_cell.length_c   1.000
_cell.angle_alpha   90.00
_cell.angle_beta   90.00
_cell.angle_gamma   90.00
#
_symmetry.space_group_name_H-M   'P 1'
#
loop_
_entity.id
_entity.type
_entity.pdbx_description
1 polymer ?
#
loop_
_entity_poly.entity_id
_entity_poly.type
_entity_poly.pdbx_seq_one_letter_code
_entity_poly.pdbx_strand_id
1 'polypeptide(L)'
;MFSVFQGKEMESTVHFLPAADNAKYEKKKRPNKIGALIGVLVLVSVIALMVGLLVWHFHFRKESWVKRMYSGSMRLTDQAFENSYENSSTPEFKALADVVKQQVRQPRSRRDSKHVTGTSSQQIQSAGFPNTPYLPSSFMQWELRGDVNHVMKLKFEALHLEGNCSNDFIKIYDSLATIERRLLVELCGYHSPSSQLTFMSSGNVILVTMATDEKKNFPGFRATVSQIKKGKLSCGGDLVGSKGSFSSPNYPSFYPPNTHCRWTITVPQDLVVKVTFQRFYVADAGEKNSNNCLKDYVIIDNEKLCGRKPDRTFMIGTSNTMTVEFWSDSSYVDLGFSAEFEAVKDVNPCPKQFTCKNQRCIKTELRCDGRDDCGDKSDEMNCKCNSSFINCKNGFCVLPFWKCDGKDDCGDNTDEMDCGCGAGQFQCNNRKCVSEKNHCDGKDNCGDGSDELNCPGGTRIICTESSFRCKSGDCINKINPECDGTQDCSDGSDEQNCNCGTFMTPRSRVVGGVDAERGEFPWQVSLHMKDVGHACGASLINEKWLVTAAHCVKDRFDGRPSMPSTWEAFLGLKTQKESSKEVQRRFLKQVIPHPNYNYDTYDNDIALMELDGPVAYTDFIKPICLPAPQHIFEIGKQVFITGWGALREGAATILQKAEVRIINQTVCNTLMGGEITNQMLCAGVLQGGVDACQGDSGGPLSSKEGKRMFLAGVVSWGEGCARKNRPGIYTRVTKFLGWIKEKTGV
;
A
#
# COMPACT_ATOMS: atom_id res chain seq x y z
N MET A 1 25.57 12.99 56.68
CA MET A 1 25.70 11.62 56.17
C MET A 1 25.54 11.69 54.65
N PHE A 2 26.57 11.24 53.92
CA PHE A 2 26.73 10.95 52.48
C PHE A 2 25.52 11.20 51.53
N SER A 3 25.65 11.58 50.25
CA SER A 3 26.76 11.99 49.36
C SER A 3 26.13 12.18 47.96
N VAL A 4 26.31 13.37 47.37
CA VAL A 4 26.64 13.69 45.95
C VAL A 4 25.65 13.24 44.85
N PHE A 5 24.79 14.10 44.27
CA PHE A 5 24.97 15.25 43.30
C PHE A 5 25.41 14.82 41.88
N GLN A 6 24.53 14.89 40.85
CA GLN A 6 24.15 16.03 39.96
C GLN A 6 25.28 16.45 39.00
N GLY A 7 25.09 16.92 37.76
CA GLY A 7 23.96 17.41 36.95
C GLY A 7 24.53 17.83 35.57
N LYS A 8 23.78 17.73 34.47
CA LYS A 8 22.99 18.77 33.76
C LYS A 8 23.75 19.83 32.91
N GLU A 9 23.40 19.83 31.61
CA GLU A 9 23.09 20.94 30.66
C GLU A 9 24.07 22.11 30.34
N MET A 10 24.45 22.18 29.05
CA MET A 10 24.33 23.21 27.98
C MET A 10 24.43 24.76 28.20
N GLU A 11 24.91 25.43 27.12
CA GLU A 11 24.88 26.86 26.69
C GLU A 11 25.95 27.84 27.25
N SER A 12 26.35 28.97 26.63
CA SER A 12 26.44 29.53 25.25
C SER A 12 27.26 30.87 25.36
N THR A 13 27.41 31.66 24.26
CA THR A 13 28.05 33.02 24.11
C THR A 13 29.57 33.04 23.73
N VAL A 14 30.19 33.80 22.81
CA VAL A 14 29.92 34.70 21.65
C VAL A 14 30.89 35.94 21.70
N HIS A 15 31.65 36.12 20.61
CA HIS A 15 32.33 37.31 20.02
C HIS A 15 33.56 38.08 20.61
N PHE A 16 34.72 37.86 19.95
CA PHE A 16 35.71 38.74 19.25
C PHE A 16 36.14 40.16 19.73
N LEU A 17 37.47 40.40 19.64
CA LEU A 17 38.27 41.52 19.02
C LEU A 17 39.46 41.96 19.93
N PRO A 18 40.56 42.60 19.45
CA PRO A 18 41.14 42.69 18.10
C PRO A 18 42.66 42.33 18.05
N ALA A 19 43.18 42.21 16.83
CA ALA A 19 44.62 42.16 16.54
C ALA A 19 45.25 43.56 16.65
N ALA A 20 46.48 43.64 17.15
CA ALA A 20 47.52 44.53 16.61
C ALA A 20 48.89 44.12 17.15
N ASP A 21 49.80 44.06 16.18
CA ASP A 21 51.12 43.46 16.17
C ASP A 21 52.22 44.41 16.67
N ASN A 22 53.33 43.83 17.16
CA ASN A 22 54.72 44.13 16.80
C ASN A 22 55.73 44.19 17.96
N ALA A 23 56.45 43.08 18.07
CA ALA A 23 57.91 42.97 18.18
C ALA A 23 58.66 43.81 19.24
N LYS A 24 59.26 43.09 20.21
CA LYS A 24 60.74 42.97 20.30
C LYS A 24 61.17 41.85 21.25
N TYR A 25 61.96 40.93 20.69
CA TYR A 25 62.67 39.83 21.34
C TYR A 25 64.07 40.25 21.79
N GLU A 26 64.62 39.59 22.82
CA GLU A 26 65.98 38.99 22.86
C GLU A 26 66.10 38.07 24.12
N LYS A 27 66.08 36.73 24.00
CA LYS A 27 67.13 35.72 23.74
C LYS A 27 68.23 35.52 24.81
N LYS A 28 68.34 34.28 25.34
CA LYS A 28 69.58 33.66 25.86
C LYS A 28 69.82 32.27 25.24
N LYS A 29 71.12 31.89 25.21
CA LYS A 29 71.86 30.98 24.30
C LYS A 29 71.52 29.47 24.32
N ARG A 30 71.79 28.84 23.16
CA ARG A 30 71.76 27.41 22.77
C ARG A 30 72.91 26.57 23.34
N PRO A 31 72.74 25.23 23.48
CA PRO A 31 73.83 24.25 23.43
C PRO A 31 74.06 23.64 22.03
N ASN A 32 75.16 22.92 21.90
CA ASN A 32 75.94 22.60 20.69
C ASN A 32 75.24 21.78 19.58
N LYS A 33 75.52 22.17 18.32
CA LYS A 33 74.97 21.61 17.07
C LYS A 33 75.31 20.13 16.79
N ILE A 34 76.31 19.55 17.44
CA ILE A 34 76.78 18.18 17.16
C ILE A 34 75.83 17.12 17.77
N GLY A 35 75.34 17.35 18.99
CA GLY A 35 74.38 16.44 19.63
C GLY A 35 73.01 16.40 18.95
N ALA A 36 72.58 17.55 18.40
CA ALA A 36 71.34 17.62 17.61
C ALA A 36 71.47 16.88 16.27
N LEU A 37 72.65 16.91 15.63
CA LEU A 37 72.88 16.20 14.37
C LEU A 37 72.95 14.68 14.57
N ILE A 38 73.59 14.21 15.64
CA ILE A 38 73.62 12.79 15.98
C ILE A 38 72.21 12.30 16.36
N GLY A 39 71.46 13.10 17.14
CA GLY A 39 70.07 12.78 17.47
C GLY A 39 69.16 12.70 16.25
N VAL A 40 69.31 13.61 15.28
CA VAL A 40 68.53 13.59 14.03
C VAL A 40 68.95 12.41 13.14
N LEU A 41 70.25 12.10 13.03
CA LEU A 41 70.70 10.94 12.26
C LEU A 41 70.21 9.62 12.86
N VAL A 42 70.29 9.46 14.19
CA VAL A 42 69.77 8.27 14.87
C VAL A 42 68.26 8.17 14.69
N LEU A 43 67.52 9.28 14.81
CA LEU A 43 66.07 9.29 14.60
C LEU A 43 65.70 8.93 13.15
N VAL A 44 66.41 9.48 12.16
CA VAL A 44 66.17 9.16 10.74
C VAL A 44 66.53 7.70 10.45
N SER A 45 67.61 7.18 11.02
CA SER A 45 67.97 5.76 10.89
C SER A 45 66.94 4.84 11.54
N VAL A 46 66.42 5.18 12.72
CA VAL A 46 65.35 4.41 13.40
C VAL A 46 64.04 4.47 12.61
N ILE A 47 63.68 5.64 12.07
CA ILE A 47 62.50 5.79 11.23
C ILE A 47 62.68 4.99 9.93
N ALA A 48 63.85 5.03 9.30
CA ALA A 48 64.12 4.24 8.10
C ALA A 48 64.11 2.73 8.39
N LEU A 49 64.59 2.29 9.56
CA LEU A 49 64.51 0.90 10.00
C LEU A 49 63.07 0.48 10.29
N MET A 50 62.27 1.35 10.94
CA MET A 50 60.85 1.10 11.20
C MET A 50 60.04 1.08 9.91
N VAL A 51 60.27 2.01 8.99
CA VAL A 51 59.63 2.01 7.66
C VAL A 51 60.09 0.82 6.85
N GLY A 52 61.37 0.46 6.89
CA GLY A 52 61.91 -0.76 6.26
C GLY A 52 61.30 -2.04 6.84
N LEU A 53 61.14 -2.13 8.16
CA LEU A 53 60.45 -3.24 8.84
C LEU A 53 58.96 -3.27 8.53
N LEU A 54 58.30 -2.12 8.43
CA LEU A 54 56.90 -2.03 8.06
C LEU A 54 56.69 -2.38 6.59
N VAL A 55 57.52 -1.88 5.68
CA VAL A 55 57.51 -2.26 4.26
C VAL A 55 57.85 -3.73 4.10
N TRP A 56 58.81 -4.28 4.85
CA TRP A 56 59.09 -5.71 4.86
C TRP A 56 57.91 -6.52 5.45
N HIS A 57 57.29 -6.05 6.53
CA HIS A 57 56.11 -6.68 7.13
C HIS A 57 54.89 -6.64 6.20
N PHE A 58 54.69 -5.57 5.41
CA PHE A 58 53.56 -5.42 4.49
C PHE A 58 53.82 -5.98 3.09
N HIS A 59 55.06 -5.94 2.60
CA HIS A 59 55.42 -6.35 1.23
C HIS A 59 55.98 -7.79 1.17
N PHE A 60 56.60 -8.28 2.25
CA PHE A 60 57.24 -9.61 2.32
C PHE A 60 56.59 -10.60 3.27
N ARG A 61 55.52 -10.22 4.01
CA ARG A 61 54.49 -11.24 4.30
C ARG A 61 53.89 -11.63 2.95
N LYS A 62 54.46 -12.66 2.34
CA LYS A 62 53.70 -13.57 1.49
C LYS A 62 52.38 -13.76 2.22
N GLU A 63 51.29 -13.40 1.56
CA GLU A 63 49.97 -13.82 1.98
C GLU A 63 50.06 -15.32 2.28
N SER A 64 50.23 -15.67 3.54
CA SER A 64 49.81 -16.97 4.01
C SER A 64 48.32 -16.85 3.84
N TRP A 65 47.82 -17.34 2.71
CA TRP A 65 46.41 -17.50 2.45
C TRP A 65 45.83 -18.11 3.72
N VAL A 66 45.16 -17.28 4.52
CA VAL A 66 44.26 -17.82 5.52
C VAL A 66 43.18 -18.40 4.64
N LYS A 67 43.28 -19.71 4.35
CA LYS A 67 42.15 -20.46 3.83
C LYS A 67 41.05 -20.17 4.83
N ARG A 68 40.08 -19.33 4.46
CA ARG A 68 38.87 -19.15 5.25
C ARG A 68 38.32 -20.55 5.44
N MET A 69 38.46 -21.10 6.64
CA MET A 69 37.78 -22.32 7.00
C MET A 69 36.31 -21.93 7.16
N TYR A 70 35.53 -22.24 6.14
CA TYR A 70 34.08 -22.24 6.27
C TYR A 70 33.71 -23.51 7.04
N SER A 71 33.26 -23.36 8.28
CA SER A 71 32.58 -24.45 8.99
C SER A 71 31.10 -24.38 8.63
N GLY A 72 30.61 -25.36 7.87
CA GLY A 72 29.21 -25.50 7.50
C GLY A 72 28.98 -26.89 6.91
N SER A 73 27.75 -27.40 7.03
CA SER A 73 27.35 -28.67 6.42
C SER A 73 26.70 -28.40 5.06
N MET A 74 27.27 -28.94 3.99
CA MET A 74 26.68 -28.91 2.64
C MET A 74 26.10 -30.29 2.33
N ARG A 75 24.84 -30.35 1.89
CA ARG A 75 24.17 -31.61 1.50
C ARG A 75 24.18 -31.71 -0.02
N LEU A 76 24.83 -32.75 -0.56
CA LEU A 76 24.79 -33.07 -1.98
C LEU A 76 23.51 -33.88 -2.24
N THR A 77 22.60 -33.35 -3.05
CA THR A 77 21.25 -33.91 -3.25
C THR A 77 21.22 -35.17 -4.11
N ASP A 78 22.28 -35.45 -4.88
CA ASP A 78 22.32 -36.52 -5.89
C ASP A 78 23.45 -37.54 -5.67
N GLN A 79 24.02 -37.63 -4.46
CA GLN A 79 25.02 -38.65 -4.12
C GLN A 79 24.66 -39.34 -2.81
N ALA A 80 24.58 -40.67 -2.85
CA ALA A 80 24.44 -41.50 -1.65
C ALA A 80 25.75 -41.49 -0.86
N PHE A 81 25.66 -41.49 0.47
CA PHE A 81 26.83 -41.56 1.33
C PHE A 81 27.45 -42.95 1.25
N GLU A 82 28.73 -43.04 0.89
CA GLU A 82 29.53 -44.25 1.00
C GLU A 82 30.47 -44.17 2.20
N ASN A 83 30.67 -45.28 2.90
CA ASN A 83 31.58 -45.37 4.06
C ASN A 83 33.04 -45.04 3.69
N SER A 84 33.42 -45.13 2.41
CA SER A 84 34.73 -44.74 1.87
C SER A 84 35.01 -43.24 2.04
N TYR A 85 33.98 -42.40 2.23
CA TYR A 85 34.12 -40.95 2.45
C TYR A 85 34.47 -40.55 3.88
N GLU A 86 34.44 -41.45 4.86
CA GLU A 86 34.84 -41.13 6.23
C GLU A 86 36.37 -40.99 6.38
N ASN A 87 37.14 -41.63 5.50
CA ASN A 87 38.59 -41.59 5.55
C ASN A 87 39.14 -40.61 4.50
N SER A 88 39.72 -39.51 4.97
CA SER A 88 40.24 -38.43 4.12
C SER A 88 41.39 -38.83 3.17
N SER A 89 41.93 -40.04 3.33
CA SER A 89 43.04 -40.55 2.53
C SER A 89 42.59 -41.34 1.31
N THR A 90 41.31 -41.73 1.23
CA THR A 90 40.76 -42.55 0.14
C THR A 90 40.68 -41.76 -1.17
N PRO A 91 40.85 -42.44 -2.33
CA PRO A 91 40.73 -41.80 -3.63
C PRO A 91 39.30 -41.27 -3.89
N GLU A 92 38.28 -41.93 -3.35
CA GLU A 92 36.87 -41.53 -3.46
C GLU A 92 36.60 -40.22 -2.70
N PHE A 93 37.13 -40.06 -1.48
CA PHE A 93 37.05 -38.79 -0.74
C PHE A 93 37.78 -37.66 -1.46
N LYS A 94 38.97 -37.92 -2.02
CA LYS A 94 39.74 -36.89 -2.75
C LYS A 94 39.01 -36.43 -4.01
N ALA A 95 38.39 -37.35 -4.76
CA ALA A 95 37.56 -37.02 -5.92
C ALA A 95 36.34 -36.17 -5.53
N LEU A 96 35.63 -36.56 -4.45
CA LEU A 96 34.50 -35.80 -3.91
C LEU A 96 34.91 -34.40 -3.43
N ALA A 97 36.04 -34.31 -2.72
CA ALA A 97 36.58 -33.05 -2.22
C ALA A 97 36.98 -32.09 -3.37
N ASP A 98 37.42 -32.62 -4.51
CA ASP A 98 37.75 -31.81 -5.68
C ASP A 98 36.49 -31.31 -6.41
N VAL A 99 35.42 -32.11 -6.47
CA VAL A 99 34.09 -31.67 -6.94
C VAL A 99 33.53 -30.54 -6.06
N VAL A 100 33.61 -30.72 -4.73
CA VAL A 100 33.17 -29.69 -3.76
C VAL A 100 34.02 -28.41 -3.89
N LYS A 101 35.34 -28.52 -4.03
CA LYS A 101 36.22 -27.35 -4.29
C LYS A 101 35.84 -26.63 -5.59
N GLN A 102 35.41 -27.35 -6.62
CA GLN A 102 35.01 -26.77 -7.90
C GLN A 102 33.69 -26.00 -7.79
N GLN A 103 32.74 -26.50 -7.00
CA GLN A 103 31.47 -25.80 -6.68
C GLN A 103 31.69 -24.57 -5.78
N VAL A 104 32.60 -24.65 -4.81
CA VAL A 104 32.92 -23.53 -3.89
C VAL A 104 33.75 -22.41 -4.57
N ARG A 105 34.44 -22.69 -5.68
CA ARG A 105 35.25 -21.71 -6.43
C ARG A 105 34.46 -20.72 -7.29
N GLN A 106 33.13 -20.84 -7.41
CA GLN A 106 32.34 -19.80 -8.09
C GLN A 106 32.20 -18.57 -7.18
N PRO A 107 32.62 -17.36 -7.62
CA PRO A 107 32.68 -16.22 -6.73
C PRO A 107 31.26 -15.70 -6.43
N ARG A 108 30.89 -15.70 -5.14
CA ARG A 108 29.66 -15.06 -4.60
C ARG A 108 29.59 -13.53 -4.82
N SER A 109 30.66 -12.93 -5.37
CA SER A 109 30.71 -11.52 -5.78
C SER A 109 31.34 -11.40 -7.17
N ARG A 110 30.61 -10.84 -8.14
CA ARG A 110 31.07 -10.68 -9.53
C ARG A 110 30.98 -9.21 -9.96
N ARG A 111 32.05 -8.70 -10.55
CA ARG A 111 32.09 -7.35 -11.12
C ARG A 111 32.48 -7.42 -12.59
N ASP A 112 31.60 -6.96 -13.45
CA ASP A 112 31.79 -6.91 -14.89
C ASP A 112 31.85 -5.44 -15.35
N SER A 113 33.02 -4.98 -15.80
CA SER A 113 33.15 -3.64 -16.38
C SER A 113 33.02 -3.72 -17.90
N LYS A 114 32.14 -2.90 -18.50
CA LYS A 114 31.93 -2.83 -19.95
C LYS A 114 32.05 -1.39 -20.44
N HIS A 115 32.82 -1.21 -21.53
CA HIS A 115 32.89 0.05 -22.26
C HIS A 115 32.08 -0.06 -23.55
N VAL A 116 31.07 0.80 -23.70
CA VAL A 116 30.16 0.85 -24.83
C VAL A 116 30.67 1.88 -25.83
N THR A 117 31.17 1.41 -26.96
CA THR A 117 31.70 2.24 -28.05
C THR A 117 30.81 2.20 -29.27
N GLY A 118 30.75 3.29 -30.03
CA GLY A 118 29.96 3.36 -31.26
C GLY A 118 28.45 3.38 -31.01
N THR A 119 27.66 3.02 -32.02
CA THR A 119 26.18 3.01 -31.99
C THR A 119 25.56 1.65 -31.68
N SER A 120 26.37 0.60 -31.51
CA SER A 120 25.88 -0.74 -31.22
C SER A 120 25.41 -0.86 -29.76
N SER A 121 24.23 -1.45 -29.58
CA SER A 121 23.75 -1.82 -28.24
C SER A 121 24.49 -3.06 -27.75
N GLN A 122 24.92 -3.03 -26.50
CA GLN A 122 25.51 -4.18 -25.81
C GLN A 122 24.50 -4.77 -24.83
N GLN A 123 24.52 -6.07 -24.62
CA GLN A 123 23.65 -6.74 -23.67
C GLN A 123 24.36 -7.02 -22.35
N ILE A 124 23.63 -6.89 -21.24
CA ILE A 124 23.99 -7.36 -19.91
C ILE A 124 22.85 -8.22 -19.37
N GLN A 125 23.20 -9.23 -18.58
CA GLN A 125 22.23 -10.14 -18.00
C GLN A 125 22.78 -10.75 -16.71
N SER A 126 21.87 -11.17 -15.84
CA SER A 126 22.21 -12.02 -14.70
C SER A 126 22.72 -13.39 -15.17
N ALA A 127 23.53 -14.04 -14.33
CA ALA A 127 23.98 -15.40 -14.60
C ALA A 127 22.76 -16.33 -14.78
N GLY A 128 22.77 -17.14 -15.84
CA GLY A 128 21.73 -18.15 -16.09
C GLY A 128 20.47 -17.69 -16.84
N PHE A 129 20.27 -16.39 -17.05
CA PHE A 129 19.07 -15.88 -17.74
C PHE A 129 18.99 -16.37 -19.20
N PRO A 130 17.81 -16.78 -19.72
CA PRO A 130 16.50 -16.89 -19.03
C PRO A 130 16.23 -18.28 -18.42
N ASN A 131 17.06 -19.28 -18.74
CA ASN A 131 16.72 -20.69 -18.56
C ASN A 131 17.02 -21.23 -17.15
N THR A 132 17.91 -20.55 -16.43
CA THR A 132 18.35 -20.94 -15.08
C THR A 132 18.26 -19.73 -14.16
N PRO A 133 17.78 -19.91 -12.91
CA PRO A 133 17.75 -18.82 -11.94
C PRO A 133 19.13 -18.22 -11.65
N TYR A 134 19.18 -16.96 -11.20
CA TYR A 134 20.43 -16.37 -10.72
C TYR A 134 20.94 -17.06 -9.44
N LEU A 135 22.20 -16.83 -9.11
CA LEU A 135 22.84 -17.45 -7.96
C LEU A 135 22.30 -16.87 -6.62
N PRO A 136 22.07 -17.70 -5.59
CA PRO A 136 21.76 -17.22 -4.26
C PRO A 136 22.98 -16.57 -3.59
N SER A 137 22.73 -15.60 -2.71
CA SER A 137 23.75 -14.85 -1.97
C SER A 137 24.82 -14.26 -2.86
N SER A 138 24.38 -13.73 -4.00
CA SER A 138 25.26 -13.19 -5.01
C SER A 138 25.21 -11.66 -5.00
N PHE A 139 26.38 -11.05 -5.10
CA PHE A 139 26.50 -9.61 -5.31
C PHE A 139 27.13 -9.38 -6.68
N MET A 140 26.35 -8.84 -7.61
CA MET A 140 26.78 -8.61 -8.99
C MET A 140 26.78 -7.12 -9.30
N GLN A 141 27.83 -6.63 -9.95
CA GLN A 141 27.96 -5.24 -10.35
C GLN A 141 28.34 -5.13 -11.83
N TRP A 142 27.64 -4.29 -12.57
CA TRP A 142 27.98 -3.92 -13.95
C TRP A 142 28.38 -2.45 -14.01
N GLU A 143 29.67 -2.19 -14.23
CA GLU A 143 30.21 -0.85 -14.44
C GLU A 143 30.15 -0.52 -15.94
N LEU A 144 29.15 0.27 -16.33
CA LEU A 144 28.90 0.64 -17.71
C LEU A 144 29.50 2.00 -17.99
N ARG A 145 30.38 2.08 -18.99
CA ARG A 145 31.04 3.32 -19.42
C ARG A 145 30.76 3.56 -20.90
N GLY A 146 30.55 4.81 -21.27
CA GLY A 146 30.45 5.26 -22.65
C GLY A 146 31.53 6.30 -22.96
N ASP A 147 31.55 6.73 -24.21
CA ASP A 147 32.51 7.71 -24.69
C ASP A 147 32.25 9.09 -24.07
N VAL A 148 33.29 9.93 -24.06
CA VAL A 148 33.17 11.31 -23.58
C VAL A 148 32.09 12.05 -24.40
N ASN A 149 31.34 12.95 -23.75
CA ASN A 149 30.20 13.69 -24.33
C ASN A 149 28.98 12.83 -24.73
N HIS A 150 28.91 11.59 -24.26
CA HIS A 150 27.73 10.74 -24.38
C HIS A 150 27.03 10.56 -23.04
N VAL A 151 25.77 10.16 -23.13
CA VAL A 151 24.97 9.64 -22.02
C VAL A 151 24.66 8.18 -22.26
N MET A 152 24.58 7.41 -21.18
CA MET A 152 24.24 6.01 -21.23
C MET A 152 22.73 5.85 -21.19
N LYS A 153 22.22 4.93 -22.00
CA LYS A 153 20.83 4.49 -22.01
C LYS A 153 20.79 3.01 -21.66
N LEU A 154 20.10 2.68 -20.57
CA LEU A 154 19.90 1.31 -20.08
C LEU A 154 18.43 0.96 -20.25
N LYS A 155 18.12 -0.12 -20.98
CA LYS A 155 16.76 -0.61 -21.19
C LYS A 155 16.66 -2.06 -20.76
N PHE A 156 15.80 -2.35 -19.78
CA PHE A 156 15.48 -3.72 -19.42
C PHE A 156 14.54 -4.32 -20.46
N GLU A 157 14.89 -5.51 -20.95
CA GLU A 157 14.01 -6.33 -21.78
C GLU A 157 13.10 -7.20 -20.91
N ALA A 158 13.63 -7.67 -19.78
CA ALA A 158 12.92 -8.44 -18.78
C ALA A 158 13.65 -8.31 -17.44
N LEU A 159 12.90 -8.24 -16.34
CA LEU A 159 13.42 -8.17 -14.99
C LEU A 159 12.52 -9.00 -14.07
N HIS A 160 13.00 -10.16 -13.66
CA HIS A 160 12.31 -11.11 -12.79
C HIS A 160 13.19 -11.38 -11.57
N LEU A 161 12.97 -10.62 -10.51
CA LEU A 161 13.57 -10.85 -9.19
C LEU A 161 12.48 -11.24 -8.19
N GLU A 162 12.90 -11.57 -6.97
CA GLU A 162 11.99 -11.68 -5.83
C GLU A 162 11.23 -10.37 -5.61
N GLY A 163 9.96 -10.46 -5.18
CA GLY A 163 9.08 -9.29 -5.01
C GLY A 163 9.44 -8.38 -3.83
N ASN A 164 10.32 -8.81 -2.92
CA ASN A 164 10.76 -8.03 -1.78
C ASN A 164 12.12 -7.37 -2.07
N CYS A 165 12.12 -6.06 -2.29
CA CYS A 165 13.34 -5.30 -2.63
C CYS A 165 14.37 -5.27 -1.48
N SER A 166 14.04 -5.75 -0.28
CA SER A 166 15.02 -5.92 0.81
C SER A 166 15.85 -7.20 0.69
N ASN A 167 15.39 -8.18 -0.11
CA ASN A 167 16.06 -9.47 -0.32
C ASN A 167 16.84 -9.42 -1.64
N ASP A 168 16.12 -9.47 -2.76
CA ASP A 168 16.68 -9.40 -4.10
C ASP A 168 16.31 -8.09 -4.76
N PHE A 169 17.31 -7.31 -5.12
CA PHE A 169 17.08 -6.00 -5.73
C PHE A 169 18.13 -5.66 -6.78
N ILE A 170 17.73 -4.76 -7.68
CA ILE A 170 18.62 -4.03 -8.56
C ILE A 170 18.55 -2.55 -8.22
N LYS A 171 19.72 -1.98 -7.92
CA LYS A 171 19.90 -0.53 -7.82
C LYS A 171 20.65 -0.01 -9.03
N ILE A 172 20.23 1.13 -9.54
CA ILE A 172 20.83 1.79 -10.71
C ILE A 172 21.35 3.16 -10.26
N TYR A 173 22.65 3.39 -10.42
CA TYR A 173 23.29 4.64 -10.02
C TYR A 173 23.81 5.41 -11.23
N ASP A 174 23.68 6.74 -11.18
CA ASP A 174 24.30 7.71 -12.10
C ASP A 174 25.74 8.03 -11.70
N SER A 175 26.47 7.01 -11.23
CA SER A 175 27.89 7.08 -10.92
C SER A 175 28.48 5.66 -10.90
N LEU A 176 29.80 5.53 -10.94
CA LEU A 176 30.46 4.21 -10.80
C LEU A 176 30.65 3.76 -9.36
N ALA A 177 30.08 4.49 -8.38
CA ALA A 177 30.13 4.14 -6.97
C ALA A 177 28.71 4.07 -6.39
N THR A 178 28.53 3.29 -5.32
CA THR A 178 27.23 3.14 -4.64
C THR A 178 26.96 4.34 -3.73
N ILE A 179 26.70 5.50 -4.35
CA ILE A 179 26.39 6.75 -3.65
C ILE A 179 24.88 6.95 -3.65
N GLU A 180 24.25 6.93 -2.48
CA GLU A 180 22.78 7.05 -2.35
C GLU A 180 22.21 8.34 -2.97
N ARG A 181 22.94 9.45 -2.94
CA ARG A 181 22.52 10.72 -3.61
C ARG A 181 22.53 10.65 -5.14
N ARG A 182 23.11 9.59 -5.72
CA ARG A 182 23.19 9.32 -7.16
C ARG A 182 22.39 8.08 -7.55
N LEU A 183 21.56 7.57 -6.65
CA LEU A 183 20.65 6.46 -6.90
C LEU A 183 19.47 6.96 -7.73
N LEU A 184 19.26 6.34 -8.89
CA LEU A 184 18.15 6.66 -9.79
C LEU A 184 16.89 5.91 -9.42
N VAL A 185 17.02 4.61 -9.13
CA VAL A 185 15.91 3.73 -8.78
C VAL A 185 16.40 2.45 -8.09
N GLU A 186 15.52 1.87 -7.29
CA GLU A 186 15.61 0.52 -6.74
C GLU A 186 14.45 -0.32 -7.30
N LEU A 187 14.77 -1.46 -7.91
CA LEU A 187 13.82 -2.34 -8.60
C LEU A 187 13.87 -3.75 -8.01
N CYS A 188 12.72 -4.41 -7.94
CA CYS A 188 12.57 -5.82 -7.59
C CYS A 188 11.24 -6.36 -8.16
N GLY A 189 11.00 -7.66 -8.02
CA GLY A 189 9.78 -8.31 -8.51
C GLY A 189 9.77 -8.58 -10.01
N TYR A 190 8.56 -8.79 -10.54
CA TYR A 190 8.33 -9.16 -11.93
C TYR A 190 7.93 -7.95 -12.78
N HIS A 191 8.74 -7.64 -13.78
CA HIS A 191 8.48 -6.64 -14.80
C HIS A 191 8.51 -7.29 -16.19
N SER A 192 7.35 -7.27 -16.86
CA SER A 192 7.22 -7.85 -18.19
C SER A 192 7.94 -7.00 -19.25
N PRO A 193 8.21 -7.55 -20.45
CA PRO A 193 8.78 -6.79 -21.56
C PRO A 193 7.94 -5.57 -22.02
N SER A 194 6.65 -5.51 -21.67
CA SER A 194 5.80 -4.36 -22.02
C SER A 194 5.97 -3.15 -21.08
N SER A 195 6.65 -3.32 -19.93
CA SER A 195 6.78 -2.30 -18.88
C SER A 195 7.72 -1.12 -19.17
N GLN A 196 8.25 -0.98 -20.40
CA GLN A 196 9.13 0.12 -20.85
C GLN A 196 10.14 0.64 -19.79
N LEU A 197 10.86 -0.26 -19.13
CA LEU A 197 11.87 0.11 -18.14
C LEU A 197 13.16 0.63 -18.79
N THR A 198 13.19 1.94 -19.04
CA THR A 198 14.32 2.63 -19.65
C THR A 198 14.84 3.73 -18.72
N PHE A 199 16.16 3.74 -18.51
CA PHE A 199 16.87 4.68 -17.66
C PHE A 199 17.99 5.36 -18.45
N MET A 200 18.25 6.63 -18.14
CA MET A 200 19.33 7.40 -18.76
C MET A 200 20.20 8.06 -17.68
N SER A 201 21.51 8.10 -17.91
CA SER A 201 22.45 8.81 -17.03
C SER A 201 22.59 10.28 -17.39
N SER A 202 23.04 11.09 -16.44
CA SER A 202 23.46 12.48 -16.71
C SER A 202 24.86 12.56 -17.34
N GLY A 203 25.69 11.55 -17.05
CA GLY A 203 27.06 11.41 -17.55
C GLY A 203 27.23 10.24 -18.51
N ASN A 204 28.47 9.87 -18.80
CA ASN A 204 28.82 8.72 -19.64
C ASN A 204 28.98 7.42 -18.83
N VAL A 205 28.35 7.31 -17.66
CA VAL A 205 28.50 6.15 -16.77
C VAL A 205 27.17 5.74 -16.13
N ILE A 206 26.98 4.43 -15.95
CA ILE A 206 25.91 3.83 -15.13
C ILE A 206 26.52 2.68 -14.34
N LEU A 207 26.17 2.57 -13.06
CA LEU A 207 26.44 1.36 -12.27
C LEU A 207 25.11 0.65 -12.02
N VAL A 208 25.04 -0.63 -12.42
CA VAL A 208 23.94 -1.52 -12.06
C VAL A 208 24.45 -2.46 -10.99
N THR A 209 23.79 -2.51 -9.83
CA THR A 209 24.13 -3.45 -8.76
C THR A 209 22.94 -4.37 -8.50
N MET A 210 23.16 -5.67 -8.55
CA MET A 210 22.20 -6.68 -8.14
C MET A 210 22.72 -7.35 -6.87
N ALA A 211 21.90 -7.37 -5.83
CA ALA A 211 22.17 -8.13 -4.61
C ALA A 211 21.07 -9.18 -4.46
N THR A 212 21.46 -10.39 -4.08
CA THR A 212 20.51 -11.49 -3.86
C THR A 212 20.74 -12.19 -2.52
N ASP A 213 19.69 -12.76 -1.95
CA ASP A 213 19.71 -13.49 -0.69
C ASP A 213 19.86 -15.02 -0.90
N GLU A 214 19.87 -15.80 0.19
CA GLU A 214 20.07 -17.26 0.16
C GLU A 214 18.88 -18.05 -0.41
N LYS A 215 17.71 -17.44 -0.59
CA LYS A 215 16.47 -18.14 -0.92
C LYS A 215 15.87 -17.59 -2.22
N LYS A 216 15.03 -18.41 -2.85
CA LYS A 216 14.13 -18.05 -3.95
C LYS A 216 14.68 -17.15 -5.05
N ASN A 217 15.56 -17.75 -5.83
CA ASN A 217 16.08 -17.15 -7.04
C ASN A 217 15.10 -17.27 -8.21
N PHE A 218 14.94 -16.20 -8.97
CA PHE A 218 14.13 -16.13 -10.18
C PHE A 218 15.03 -16.11 -11.43
N PRO A 219 14.49 -16.12 -12.67
CA PRO A 219 15.31 -16.08 -13.88
C PRO A 219 16.30 -14.90 -13.95
N GLY A 220 16.01 -13.79 -13.25
CA GLY A 220 16.87 -12.61 -13.18
C GLY A 220 16.52 -11.58 -14.24
N PHE A 221 17.52 -10.95 -14.86
CA PHE A 221 17.27 -9.86 -15.80
C PHE A 221 18.11 -9.95 -17.07
N ARG A 222 17.59 -9.31 -18.12
CA ARG A 222 18.35 -8.98 -19.33
C ARG A 222 18.07 -7.53 -19.70
N ALA A 223 19.13 -6.79 -19.97
CA ALA A 223 19.07 -5.39 -20.37
C ALA A 223 20.02 -5.09 -21.52
N THR A 224 19.64 -4.11 -22.34
CA THR A 224 20.45 -3.53 -23.39
C THR A 224 20.97 -2.18 -22.97
N VAL A 225 22.23 -1.92 -23.29
CA VAL A 225 22.96 -0.70 -22.97
C VAL A 225 23.41 -0.08 -24.27
N SER A 226 23.14 1.21 -24.46
CA SER A 226 23.65 1.99 -25.59
C SER A 226 24.08 3.36 -25.11
N GLN A 227 24.80 4.10 -25.96
CA GLN A 227 25.19 5.48 -25.69
C GLN A 227 24.53 6.45 -26.69
N ILE A 228 24.20 7.64 -26.21
CA ILE A 228 23.57 8.71 -26.99
C ILE A 228 24.41 9.98 -26.83
N LYS A 229 24.70 10.69 -27.92
CA LYS A 229 25.44 11.95 -27.88
C LYS A 229 24.61 13.04 -27.18
N LYS A 230 25.19 13.76 -26.20
CA LYS A 230 24.47 14.77 -25.39
C LYS A 230 23.70 15.82 -26.21
N GLY A 231 24.27 16.28 -27.33
CA GLY A 231 23.62 17.28 -28.21
C GLY A 231 22.36 16.80 -28.95
N LYS A 232 22.06 15.49 -28.96
CA LYS A 232 20.81 14.95 -29.53
C LYS A 232 19.69 14.86 -28.48
N LEU A 233 20.01 15.08 -27.20
CA LEU A 233 19.12 14.89 -26.06
C LEU A 233 18.55 16.23 -25.54
N SER A 234 18.25 17.16 -26.44
CA SER A 234 17.63 18.43 -26.07
C SER A 234 16.14 18.22 -25.79
N CYS A 235 15.67 18.71 -24.66
CA CYS A 235 14.26 18.83 -24.33
C CYS A 235 13.90 20.31 -24.15
N GLY A 236 12.62 20.64 -24.27
CA GLY A 236 12.19 22.04 -24.36
C GLY A 236 12.13 22.56 -25.79
N GLY A 237 11.88 23.85 -25.93
CA GLY A 237 11.74 24.56 -27.20
C GLY A 237 10.55 25.50 -27.22
N ASP A 238 10.45 26.30 -28.29
CA ASP A 238 9.36 27.24 -28.48
C ASP A 238 8.20 26.54 -29.20
N LEU A 239 7.03 26.51 -28.55
CA LEU A 239 5.81 25.88 -29.04
C LEU A 239 4.85 26.98 -29.48
N VAL A 240 4.65 27.14 -30.78
CA VAL A 240 3.76 28.16 -31.35
C VAL A 240 2.54 27.50 -31.96
N GLY A 241 1.34 27.89 -31.55
CA GLY A 241 0.10 27.35 -32.11
C GLY A 241 -1.11 27.52 -31.20
N SER A 242 -2.28 27.13 -31.69
CA SER A 242 -3.52 27.13 -30.91
C SER A 242 -3.71 25.87 -30.06
N LYS A 243 -3.03 24.76 -30.41
CA LYS A 243 -2.96 23.51 -29.64
C LYS A 243 -1.62 22.82 -29.87
N GLY A 244 -1.16 22.02 -28.91
CA GLY A 244 -0.01 21.14 -29.08
C GLY A 244 0.25 20.29 -27.84
N SER A 245 1.29 19.47 -27.87
CA SER A 245 1.64 18.58 -26.76
C SER A 245 3.14 18.58 -26.50
N PHE A 246 3.50 18.33 -25.25
CA PHE A 246 4.89 18.21 -24.80
C PHE A 246 4.97 17.23 -23.63
N SER A 247 6.16 16.69 -23.38
CA SER A 247 6.37 15.69 -22.34
C SER A 247 7.79 15.75 -21.79
N SER A 248 7.97 15.23 -20.57
CA SER A 248 9.30 15.01 -20.02
C SER A 248 10.11 14.05 -20.91
N PRO A 249 11.44 14.13 -20.91
CA PRO A 249 12.26 13.28 -21.76
C PRO A 249 12.02 11.80 -21.47
N ASN A 250 11.95 10.99 -22.52
CA ASN A 250 11.67 9.55 -22.50
C ASN A 250 10.29 9.11 -22.00
N TYR A 251 9.34 10.02 -21.75
CA TYR A 251 7.97 9.62 -21.39
C TYR A 251 7.39 8.62 -22.43
N PRO A 252 6.73 7.51 -22.01
CA PRO A 252 6.25 7.19 -20.65
C PRO A 252 7.24 6.38 -19.79
N SER A 253 8.54 6.42 -20.11
CA SER A 253 9.63 5.89 -19.28
C SER A 253 10.23 6.96 -18.37
N PHE A 254 11.16 6.55 -17.50
CA PHE A 254 11.80 7.41 -16.52
C PHE A 254 12.60 8.55 -17.15
N TYR A 255 12.44 9.77 -16.60
CA TYR A 255 13.20 10.93 -17.05
C TYR A 255 14.68 10.85 -16.60
N PRO A 256 15.62 11.49 -17.33
CA PRO A 256 17.03 11.52 -16.93
C PRO A 256 17.27 12.43 -15.70
N PRO A 257 18.22 12.10 -14.82
CA PRO A 257 18.66 12.95 -13.72
C PRO A 257 19.43 14.18 -14.23
N ASN A 258 19.52 15.24 -13.43
CA ASN A 258 20.18 16.51 -13.75
C ASN A 258 19.70 17.12 -15.08
N THR A 259 18.40 17.05 -15.34
CA THR A 259 17.76 17.54 -16.56
C THR A 259 17.10 18.88 -16.29
N HIS A 260 17.29 19.82 -17.21
CA HIS A 260 16.53 21.06 -17.28
C HIS A 260 15.88 21.18 -18.67
N CYS A 261 14.56 21.21 -18.70
CA CYS A 261 13.79 21.44 -19.92
C CYS A 261 12.99 22.74 -19.78
N ARG A 262 12.99 23.59 -20.80
CA ARG A 262 12.18 24.80 -20.84
C ARG A 262 11.34 24.85 -22.10
N TRP A 263 10.03 24.90 -21.96
CA TRP A 263 9.09 25.11 -23.05
C TRP A 263 8.52 26.53 -22.98
N THR A 264 8.62 27.27 -24.08
CA THR A 264 7.98 28.58 -24.24
C THR A 264 6.77 28.41 -25.14
N ILE A 265 5.56 28.46 -24.58
CA ILE A 265 4.33 28.29 -25.34
C ILE A 265 3.82 29.66 -25.74
N THR A 266 3.61 29.90 -27.04
CA THR A 266 3.06 31.15 -27.58
C THR A 266 1.79 30.86 -28.38
N VAL A 267 0.68 31.43 -27.94
CA VAL A 267 -0.62 31.35 -28.62
C VAL A 267 -0.90 32.65 -29.38
N PRO A 268 -1.86 32.66 -30.35
CA PRO A 268 -2.25 33.87 -31.07
C PRO A 268 -2.61 35.04 -30.14
N GLN A 269 -2.44 36.27 -30.65
CA GLN A 269 -2.83 37.49 -29.95
C GLN A 269 -4.31 37.40 -29.51
N ASP A 270 -4.63 37.97 -28.35
CA ASP A 270 -5.94 37.94 -27.69
C ASP A 270 -6.40 36.59 -27.09
N LEU A 271 -5.51 35.60 -26.99
CA LEU A 271 -5.75 34.31 -26.32
C LEU A 271 -4.74 34.11 -25.17
N VAL A 272 -5.10 33.28 -24.18
CA VAL A 272 -4.21 32.82 -23.12
C VAL A 272 -3.93 31.33 -23.23
N VAL A 273 -2.79 30.90 -22.68
CA VAL A 273 -2.35 29.50 -22.72
C VAL A 273 -3.01 28.70 -21.59
N LYS A 274 -3.63 27.58 -21.90
CA LYS A 274 -4.06 26.57 -20.93
C LYS A 274 -3.23 25.29 -21.12
N VAL A 275 -2.52 24.85 -20.08
CA VAL A 275 -1.75 23.60 -20.07
C VAL A 275 -2.51 22.57 -19.25
N THR A 276 -2.69 21.36 -19.77
CA THR A 276 -3.32 20.23 -19.09
C THR A 276 -2.35 19.05 -19.04
N PHE A 277 -1.98 18.61 -17.84
CA PHE A 277 -1.20 17.40 -17.62
C PHE A 277 -2.11 16.18 -17.66
N GLN A 278 -1.97 15.36 -18.70
CA GLN A 278 -2.72 14.10 -18.83
C GLN A 278 -2.28 13.11 -17.74
N ARG A 279 -0.98 13.05 -17.45
CA ARG A 279 -0.35 12.27 -16.39
C ARG A 279 0.84 13.03 -15.81
N PHE A 280 1.04 12.96 -14.49
CA PHE A 280 2.10 13.69 -13.80
C PHE A 280 2.71 12.84 -12.66
N TYR A 281 3.92 12.36 -12.87
CA TYR A 281 4.72 11.54 -11.95
C TYR A 281 6.14 12.11 -11.86
N VAL A 282 6.37 13.02 -10.92
CA VAL A 282 7.68 13.63 -10.70
C VAL A 282 8.14 13.29 -9.29
N ALA A 283 9.35 12.74 -9.15
CA ALA A 283 9.83 12.21 -7.88
C ALA A 283 10.00 13.32 -6.83
N ASP A 284 9.45 13.10 -5.64
CA ASP A 284 9.65 13.98 -4.47
C ASP A 284 9.90 13.14 -3.21
N ALA A 285 10.88 12.25 -3.30
CA ALA A 285 11.25 11.33 -2.22
C ALA A 285 12.02 12.08 -1.13
N GLY A 286 11.33 12.82 -0.25
CA GLY A 286 12.01 13.64 0.77
C GLY A 286 11.26 13.83 2.08
N GLU A 287 10.02 14.28 2.09
CA GLU A 287 9.39 14.72 3.33
C GLU A 287 7.88 14.45 3.37
N LYS A 288 7.44 13.84 4.47
CA LYS A 288 6.03 13.81 4.88
C LYS A 288 5.55 15.28 4.91
N ASN A 289 4.67 15.66 3.98
CA ASN A 289 4.06 17.00 3.88
C ASN A 289 4.99 18.17 3.49
N SER A 290 5.94 17.98 2.57
CA SER A 290 6.58 19.14 1.93
C SER A 290 5.80 19.52 0.67
N ASN A 291 4.94 20.54 0.76
CA ASN A 291 4.42 21.23 -0.44
C ASN A 291 5.53 22.03 -1.16
N ASN A 292 6.81 21.90 -0.76
CA ASN A 292 7.89 22.76 -1.23
C ASN A 292 8.65 22.21 -2.44
N CYS A 293 8.35 21.01 -2.93
CA CYS A 293 8.94 20.43 -4.15
C CYS A 293 10.47 20.64 -4.21
N LEU A 294 11.17 20.12 -3.21
CA LEU A 294 12.59 20.43 -2.95
C LEU A 294 13.55 19.70 -3.89
N LYS A 295 13.11 18.61 -4.53
CA LYS A 295 13.89 17.79 -5.45
C LYS A 295 13.51 18.07 -6.89
N ASP A 296 12.74 17.17 -7.50
CA ASP A 296 12.31 17.31 -8.89
C ASP A 296 10.98 18.04 -8.93
N TYR A 297 10.86 18.98 -9.87
CA TYR A 297 9.65 19.78 -10.00
C TYR A 297 9.46 20.34 -11.40
N VAL A 298 8.21 20.64 -11.71
CA VAL A 298 7.80 21.47 -12.85
C VAL A 298 7.33 22.81 -12.30
N ILE A 299 7.81 23.91 -12.86
CA ILE A 299 7.38 25.26 -12.49
C ILE A 299 6.62 25.91 -13.65
N ILE A 300 5.44 26.45 -13.34
CA ILE A 300 4.59 27.23 -14.24
C ILE A 300 4.15 28.48 -13.47
N ASP A 301 4.43 29.67 -14.00
CA ASP A 301 3.99 30.95 -13.41
C ASP A 301 4.23 31.07 -11.88
N ASN A 302 5.43 30.67 -11.42
CA ASN A 302 5.88 30.61 -10.02
C ASN A 302 5.25 29.52 -9.13
N GLU A 303 4.36 28.67 -9.64
CA GLU A 303 3.87 27.50 -8.92
C GLU A 303 4.72 26.27 -9.24
N LYS A 304 5.22 25.60 -8.19
CA LYS A 304 5.96 24.34 -8.30
C LYS A 304 5.01 23.14 -8.16
N LEU A 305 5.11 22.22 -9.11
CA LEU A 305 4.41 20.96 -9.17
C LEU A 305 5.41 19.82 -9.03
N CYS A 306 5.15 18.89 -8.12
CA CYS A 306 5.94 17.69 -7.89
C CYS A 306 5.04 16.57 -7.35
N GLY A 307 5.59 15.37 -7.18
CA GLY A 307 4.86 14.19 -6.74
C GLY A 307 3.92 13.64 -7.82
N ARG A 308 2.85 12.98 -7.36
CA ARG A 308 1.76 12.50 -8.24
C ARG A 308 0.58 13.44 -8.16
N LYS A 309 0.20 14.04 -9.30
CA LYS A 309 -1.02 14.87 -9.40
C LYS A 309 -2.17 14.06 -10.01
N PRO A 310 -3.44 14.43 -9.73
CA PRO A 310 -4.60 13.83 -10.39
C PRO A 310 -4.50 13.95 -11.92
N ASP A 311 -5.07 12.98 -12.61
CA ASP A 311 -5.13 13.00 -14.08
C ASP A 311 -5.92 14.24 -14.55
N ARG A 312 -5.45 14.86 -15.63
CA ARG A 312 -6.03 16.10 -16.22
C ARG A 312 -5.95 17.34 -15.32
N THR A 313 -4.95 17.42 -14.44
CA THR A 313 -4.59 18.68 -13.75
C THR A 313 -4.25 19.75 -14.78
N PHE A 314 -4.81 20.95 -14.68
CA PHE A 314 -4.57 22.04 -15.65
C PHE A 314 -4.16 23.35 -14.98
N MET A 315 -3.47 24.20 -15.74
CA MET A 315 -3.03 25.55 -15.37
C MET A 315 -3.39 26.50 -16.51
N ILE A 316 -3.88 27.70 -16.18
CA ILE A 316 -4.20 28.75 -17.17
C ILE A 316 -3.28 29.94 -16.91
N GLY A 317 -2.59 30.39 -17.95
CA GLY A 317 -1.68 31.51 -17.88
C GLY A 317 -2.40 32.84 -17.96
N THR A 318 -1.71 33.90 -17.55
CA THR A 318 -2.26 35.28 -17.58
C THR A 318 -1.98 36.01 -18.88
N SER A 319 -1.18 35.44 -19.77
CA SER A 319 -0.77 36.06 -21.02
C SER A 319 -0.84 35.10 -22.20
N ASN A 320 -0.63 35.61 -23.42
CA ASN A 320 -0.53 34.82 -24.64
C ASN A 320 0.78 34.02 -24.74
N THR A 321 1.65 34.15 -23.73
CA THR A 321 2.88 33.38 -23.59
C THR A 321 2.93 32.72 -22.20
N MET A 322 3.31 31.45 -22.15
CA MET A 322 3.51 30.71 -20.89
C MET A 322 4.82 29.96 -20.95
N THR A 323 5.58 30.00 -19.85
CA THR A 323 6.83 29.26 -19.71
C THR A 323 6.64 28.09 -18.75
N VAL A 324 6.98 26.89 -19.21
CA VAL A 324 6.98 25.68 -18.38
C VAL A 324 8.41 25.19 -18.26
N GLU A 325 8.92 25.07 -17.03
CA GLU A 325 10.26 24.56 -16.77
C GLU A 325 10.22 23.28 -15.94
N PHE A 326 10.89 22.24 -16.40
CA PHE A 326 11.10 21.01 -15.65
C PHE A 326 12.54 20.93 -15.17
N TRP A 327 12.70 20.63 -13.88
CA TRP A 327 13.98 20.47 -13.21
C TRP A 327 14.03 19.10 -12.54
N SER A 328 15.08 18.33 -12.82
CA SER A 328 15.43 17.12 -12.07
C SER A 328 16.81 17.23 -11.43
N ASP A 329 16.94 16.69 -10.22
CA ASP A 329 18.17 16.64 -9.46
C ASP A 329 19.02 15.39 -9.81
N SER A 330 20.07 15.13 -9.04
CA SER A 330 20.96 13.98 -9.28
C SER A 330 20.49 12.67 -8.65
N SER A 331 19.28 12.64 -8.07
CA SER A 331 18.76 11.56 -7.23
C SER A 331 17.63 10.78 -7.93
N TYR A 332 16.66 10.30 -7.15
CA TYR A 332 15.61 9.41 -7.62
C TYR A 332 14.79 10.03 -8.74
N VAL A 333 14.46 9.23 -9.76
CA VAL A 333 13.64 9.65 -10.90
C VAL A 333 12.34 8.85 -10.97
N ASP A 334 11.31 9.36 -11.66
CA ASP A 334 10.00 8.71 -11.86
C ASP A 334 9.60 8.75 -13.36
N LEU A 335 8.41 8.27 -13.72
CA LEU A 335 7.89 8.13 -15.09
C LEU A 335 7.69 9.46 -15.83
N GLY A 336 7.75 10.58 -15.13
CA GLY A 336 7.62 11.92 -15.70
C GLY A 336 6.18 12.31 -16.02
N PHE A 337 5.99 13.17 -17.02
CA PHE A 337 4.70 13.75 -17.35
C PHE A 337 4.47 13.88 -18.85
N SER A 338 3.19 13.93 -19.22
CA SER A 338 2.71 14.31 -20.54
C SER A 338 1.65 15.39 -20.41
N ALA A 339 1.82 16.46 -21.19
CA ALA A 339 0.99 17.64 -21.14
C ALA A 339 0.55 18.08 -22.54
N GLU A 340 -0.62 18.71 -22.60
CA GLU A 340 -1.19 19.31 -23.79
C GLU A 340 -1.50 20.77 -23.51
N PHE A 341 -1.26 21.65 -24.47
CA PHE A 341 -1.63 23.06 -24.38
C PHE A 341 -2.72 23.41 -25.40
N GLU A 342 -3.59 24.34 -25.03
CA GLU A 342 -4.61 24.92 -25.90
C GLU A 342 -4.77 26.43 -25.65
N ALA A 343 -5.10 27.17 -26.70
CA ALA A 343 -5.36 28.61 -26.65
C ALA A 343 -6.83 28.86 -26.26
N VAL A 344 -7.05 29.62 -25.19
CA VAL A 344 -8.39 29.93 -24.66
C VAL A 344 -8.61 31.44 -24.63
N LYS A 345 -9.84 31.88 -24.90
CA LYS A 345 -10.17 33.29 -25.21
C LYS A 345 -10.62 34.11 -23.98
N ASP A 346 -10.83 33.44 -22.85
CA ASP A 346 -11.30 34.05 -21.61
C ASP A 346 -10.29 33.80 -20.48
N VAL A 347 -9.77 34.88 -19.90
CA VAL A 347 -9.10 34.90 -18.57
C VAL A 347 -10.14 34.68 -17.45
N ASN A 348 -11.42 34.72 -17.79
CA ASN A 348 -12.49 34.27 -16.93
C ASN A 348 -12.52 32.74 -17.02
N PRO A 349 -12.16 31.99 -15.96
CA PRO A 349 -12.32 30.54 -15.99
C PRO A 349 -13.77 30.17 -16.34
N CYS A 350 -14.70 31.10 -16.04
CA CYS A 350 -16.14 30.94 -16.18
C CYS A 350 -16.82 32.25 -16.65
N PRO A 351 -16.82 32.60 -17.95
CA PRO A 351 -17.58 33.76 -18.43
C PRO A 351 -19.09 33.56 -18.13
N LYS A 352 -19.69 34.49 -17.37
CA LYS A 352 -21.08 34.47 -16.86
C LYS A 352 -21.37 33.43 -15.76
N GLN A 353 -20.33 32.88 -15.14
CA GLN A 353 -20.40 31.80 -14.15
C GLN A 353 -19.55 32.18 -12.92
N PHE A 354 -19.84 31.61 -11.75
CA PHE A 354 -19.09 31.83 -10.52
C PHE A 354 -17.85 30.91 -10.48
N THR A 355 -16.73 31.45 -10.04
CA THR A 355 -15.46 30.73 -9.93
C THR A 355 -15.20 30.31 -8.48
N CYS A 356 -15.13 29.00 -8.27
CA CYS A 356 -14.79 28.37 -7.00
C CYS A 356 -13.32 28.58 -6.62
N LYS A 357 -12.95 28.37 -5.35
CA LYS A 357 -11.55 28.52 -4.88
C LYS A 357 -10.61 27.47 -5.47
N ASN A 358 -11.12 26.29 -5.78
CA ASN A 358 -10.47 25.24 -6.57
C ASN A 358 -10.54 25.47 -8.10
N GLN A 359 -10.93 26.67 -8.53
CA GLN A 359 -11.03 27.11 -9.92
C GLN A 359 -12.07 26.35 -10.77
N ARG A 360 -13.00 25.63 -10.12
CA ARG A 360 -14.18 25.05 -10.79
C ARG A 360 -15.19 26.15 -11.12
N CYS A 361 -15.92 25.93 -12.21
CA CYS A 361 -16.93 26.85 -12.71
C CYS A 361 -18.33 26.32 -12.46
N ILE A 362 -19.13 27.11 -11.77
CA ILE A 362 -20.55 26.82 -11.55
C ILE A 362 -21.37 27.99 -12.07
N LYS A 363 -22.64 27.76 -12.41
CA LYS A 363 -23.49 28.87 -12.84
C LYS A 363 -23.65 29.89 -11.71
N THR A 364 -23.75 31.17 -12.05
CA THR A 364 -23.90 32.26 -11.05
C THR A 364 -25.17 32.12 -10.20
N GLU A 365 -26.18 31.41 -10.70
CA GLU A 365 -27.41 31.02 -9.99
C GLU A 365 -27.22 29.93 -8.92
N LEU A 366 -26.09 29.21 -8.97
CA LEU A 366 -25.68 28.19 -8.00
C LEU A 366 -24.77 28.75 -6.90
N ARG A 367 -24.56 30.07 -6.87
CA ARG A 367 -23.81 30.73 -5.81
C ARG A 367 -24.80 31.12 -4.72
N CYS A 368 -24.53 30.76 -3.47
CA CYS A 368 -25.41 31.02 -2.34
C CYS A 368 -26.77 30.31 -2.49
N ASP A 369 -26.78 29.11 -3.07
CA ASP A 369 -28.00 28.32 -3.29
C ASP A 369 -28.21 27.23 -2.22
N GLY A 370 -27.27 27.12 -1.27
CA GLY A 370 -27.27 26.14 -0.19
C GLY A 370 -26.64 24.79 -0.54
N ARG A 371 -25.98 24.64 -1.71
CA ARG A 371 -25.27 23.40 -2.10
C ARG A 371 -23.79 23.65 -2.38
N ASP A 372 -22.96 22.64 -2.09
CA ASP A 372 -21.54 22.64 -2.44
C ASP A 372 -21.35 22.18 -3.89
N ASP A 373 -21.68 23.05 -4.83
CA ASP A 373 -21.51 22.81 -6.27
C ASP A 373 -20.04 22.94 -6.71
N CYS A 374 -19.24 23.63 -5.90
CA CYS A 374 -17.80 23.76 -6.04
C CYS A 374 -17.01 22.50 -5.63
N GLY A 375 -17.54 21.68 -4.72
CA GLY A 375 -16.83 20.56 -4.08
C GLY A 375 -15.76 20.98 -3.05
N ASP A 376 -15.63 22.28 -2.80
CA ASP A 376 -14.74 22.91 -1.81
C ASP A 376 -15.46 23.96 -0.94
N LYS A 377 -16.80 24.05 -1.04
CA LYS A 377 -17.72 24.96 -0.35
C LYS A 377 -17.47 26.46 -0.56
N SER A 378 -16.77 26.85 -1.62
CA SER A 378 -16.40 28.26 -1.84
C SER A 378 -17.54 29.13 -2.37
N ASP A 379 -18.53 28.50 -2.97
CA ASP A 379 -19.78 29.08 -3.48
C ASP A 379 -20.72 29.58 -2.37
N GLU A 380 -20.68 28.93 -1.21
CA GLU A 380 -21.58 29.20 -0.09
C GLU A 380 -21.00 30.15 0.97
N MET A 381 -19.85 30.77 0.69
CA MET A 381 -19.15 31.65 1.65
C MET A 381 -19.46 33.14 1.40
N ASN A 382 -19.74 33.90 2.47
CA ASN A 382 -20.05 35.36 2.45
C ASN A 382 -21.31 35.74 1.63
N CYS A 383 -22.43 35.07 1.89
CA CYS A 383 -23.72 35.30 1.23
C CYS A 383 -24.61 36.26 2.05
N LYS A 384 -25.45 37.06 1.36
CA LYS A 384 -26.55 37.81 2.01
C LYS A 384 -27.84 37.05 1.74
N CYS A 385 -28.36 36.37 2.75
CA CYS A 385 -29.55 35.53 2.59
C CYS A 385 -30.77 36.38 2.21
N ASN A 386 -31.46 36.01 1.13
CA ASN A 386 -32.76 36.57 0.77
C ASN A 386 -33.84 36.07 1.75
N SER A 387 -35.00 36.72 1.80
CA SER A 387 -36.19 36.36 2.59
C SER A 387 -36.68 34.91 2.44
N SER A 388 -36.20 34.19 1.43
CA SER A 388 -36.49 32.76 1.18
C SER A 388 -35.47 31.80 1.78
N PHE A 389 -34.45 32.27 2.51
CA PHE A 389 -33.39 31.48 3.12
C PHE A 389 -33.21 31.86 4.59
N ILE A 390 -32.77 30.91 5.41
CA ILE A 390 -32.50 31.11 6.83
C ILE A 390 -31.06 31.59 6.99
N ASN A 391 -30.91 32.65 7.78
CA ASN A 391 -29.61 33.27 8.02
C ASN A 391 -28.97 32.66 9.28
N CYS A 392 -27.93 31.86 9.07
CA CYS A 392 -27.12 31.29 10.14
C CYS A 392 -26.24 32.37 10.78
N LYS A 393 -25.85 32.20 12.04
CA LYS A 393 -25.13 33.23 12.81
C LYS A 393 -23.70 33.45 12.29
N ASN A 394 -23.11 32.45 11.65
CA ASN A 394 -21.82 32.46 10.97
C ASN A 394 -21.86 33.00 9.52
N GLY A 395 -23.04 33.39 9.01
CA GLY A 395 -23.22 33.96 7.67
C GLY A 395 -23.45 32.94 6.55
N PHE A 396 -23.73 31.67 6.88
CA PHE A 396 -24.25 30.67 5.94
C PHE A 396 -25.77 30.87 5.71
N CYS A 397 -26.24 30.50 4.52
CA CYS A 397 -27.65 30.55 4.16
C CYS A 397 -28.16 29.13 3.90
N VAL A 398 -29.05 28.63 4.75
CA VAL A 398 -29.69 27.33 4.54
C VAL A 398 -31.13 27.51 4.08
N LEU A 399 -31.67 26.54 3.37
CA LEU A 399 -33.04 26.62 2.85
C LEU A 399 -34.05 26.48 4.01
N PRO A 400 -35.28 27.01 3.90
CA PRO A 400 -36.25 26.99 4.98
C PRO A 400 -36.61 25.60 5.50
N PHE A 401 -36.43 24.56 4.67
CA PHE A 401 -36.67 23.17 5.06
C PHE A 401 -35.51 22.53 5.84
N TRP A 402 -34.37 23.21 5.94
CA TRP A 402 -33.21 22.84 6.75
C TRP A 402 -33.31 23.47 8.15
N LYS A 403 -34.38 24.25 8.42
CA LYS A 403 -34.74 24.58 9.80
C LYS A 403 -35.36 23.36 10.44
N CYS A 404 -34.89 23.01 11.63
CA CYS A 404 -35.56 22.01 12.46
C CYS A 404 -35.62 20.63 11.80
N ASP A 405 -34.65 20.30 10.94
CA ASP A 405 -34.58 19.03 10.26
C ASP A 405 -33.72 18.00 11.03
N GLY A 406 -33.14 18.45 12.15
CA GLY A 406 -32.36 17.64 13.08
C GLY A 406 -30.89 17.52 12.70
N LYS A 407 -30.41 18.29 11.71
CA LYS A 407 -29.00 18.34 11.30
C LYS A 407 -28.46 19.76 11.47
N ASP A 408 -27.21 19.85 11.92
CA ASP A 408 -26.49 21.12 11.97
C ASP A 408 -25.98 21.44 10.57
N ASP A 409 -26.86 21.97 9.74
CA ASP A 409 -26.50 22.33 8.38
C ASP A 409 -25.93 23.75 8.28
N CYS A 410 -26.25 24.62 9.24
CA CYS A 410 -25.58 25.90 9.42
C CYS A 410 -24.09 25.74 9.83
N GLY A 411 -23.68 24.62 10.41
CA GLY A 411 -22.34 24.37 10.97
C GLY A 411 -22.04 25.14 12.28
N ASP A 412 -23.01 25.94 12.75
CA ASP A 412 -23.01 26.63 14.04
C ASP A 412 -24.28 26.32 14.87
N ASN A 413 -25.09 25.37 14.38
CA ASN A 413 -26.30 24.81 14.96
C ASN A 413 -27.45 25.81 15.13
N THR A 414 -27.42 26.95 14.43
CA THR A 414 -28.42 28.03 14.60
C THR A 414 -29.79 27.67 13.99
N ASP A 415 -29.81 26.86 12.95
CA ASP A 415 -30.98 26.30 12.28
C ASP A 415 -31.85 25.39 13.17
N GLU A 416 -31.28 24.85 14.24
CA GLU A 416 -31.93 23.86 15.12
C GLU A 416 -32.35 24.42 16.50
N MET A 417 -32.12 25.72 16.77
CA MET A 417 -32.33 26.28 18.11
C MET A 417 -33.75 26.79 18.40
N ASP A 418 -34.66 26.85 17.42
CA ASP A 418 -36.01 27.44 17.58
C ASP A 418 -37.11 26.71 16.78
N CYS A 419 -37.51 25.53 17.28
CA CYS A 419 -38.36 24.56 16.58
C CYS A 419 -39.50 24.03 17.47
N GLY A 420 -40.74 24.40 17.14
CA GLY A 420 -41.98 23.84 17.71
C GLY A 420 -43.05 23.63 16.64
N CYS A 421 -43.80 22.52 16.69
CA CYS A 421 -44.75 22.15 15.63
C CYS A 421 -46.00 23.05 15.60
N GLY A 422 -46.46 23.40 14.39
CA GLY A 422 -47.65 24.22 14.17
C GLY A 422 -48.97 23.46 14.36
N ALA A 423 -50.09 24.20 14.46
CA ALA A 423 -51.42 23.59 14.62
C ALA A 423 -51.81 22.71 13.42
N GLY A 424 -52.18 21.44 13.67
CA GLY A 424 -52.50 20.44 12.64
C GLY A 424 -51.33 19.54 12.22
N GLN A 425 -50.22 19.58 12.98
CA GLN A 425 -49.07 18.69 12.81
C GLN A 425 -48.86 17.86 14.08
N PHE A 426 -48.59 16.57 13.90
CA PHE A 426 -48.20 15.64 14.95
C PHE A 426 -46.68 15.70 15.15
N GLN A 427 -46.25 15.88 16.39
CA GLN A 427 -44.83 15.92 16.75
C GLN A 427 -44.33 14.51 17.05
N CYS A 428 -43.43 14.00 16.22
CA CYS A 428 -42.72 12.75 16.39
C CYS A 428 -41.82 12.78 17.64
N ASN A 429 -41.37 11.63 18.13
CA ASN A 429 -40.48 11.56 19.30
C ASN A 429 -39.09 12.15 19.02
N ASN A 430 -38.61 12.04 17.79
CA ASN A 430 -37.42 12.76 17.30
C ASN A 430 -37.64 14.27 17.08
N ARG A 431 -38.78 14.83 17.51
CA ARG A 431 -39.20 16.24 17.39
C ARG A 431 -39.47 16.72 15.96
N LYS A 432 -39.45 15.83 14.96
CA LYS A 432 -39.91 16.10 13.61
C LYS A 432 -41.43 16.30 13.61
N CYS A 433 -41.95 17.18 12.76
CA CYS A 433 -43.39 17.44 12.66
C CYS A 433 -43.94 16.78 11.38
N VAL A 434 -44.91 15.88 11.52
CA VAL A 434 -45.64 15.30 10.38
C VAL A 434 -47.08 15.79 10.34
N SER A 435 -47.72 15.74 9.17
CA SER A 435 -49.14 16.11 9.02
C SER A 435 -50.02 15.19 9.85
N GLU A 436 -51.10 15.70 10.45
CA GLU A 436 -52.07 14.86 11.19
C GLU A 436 -52.73 13.77 10.32
N LYS A 437 -52.72 13.93 8.98
CA LYS A 437 -53.16 12.90 8.03
C LYS A 437 -52.17 11.75 7.82
N ASN A 438 -50.92 11.99 8.17
CA ASN A 438 -49.80 11.06 8.07
C ASN A 438 -49.57 10.32 9.38
N HIS A 439 -50.37 10.64 10.40
CA HIS A 439 -50.45 9.88 11.64
C HIS A 439 -51.39 8.70 11.39
N CYS A 440 -50.89 7.48 11.58
CA CYS A 440 -51.63 6.23 11.38
C CYS A 440 -52.01 5.93 9.92
N ASP A 441 -51.17 6.30 8.96
CA ASP A 441 -51.38 6.04 7.53
C ASP A 441 -50.65 4.79 7.01
N GLY A 442 -49.93 4.09 7.89
CA GLY A 442 -49.18 2.88 7.62
C GLY A 442 -47.82 3.11 6.99
N LYS A 443 -47.33 4.36 6.97
CA LYS A 443 -46.00 4.71 6.46
C LYS A 443 -45.24 5.49 7.52
N ASP A 444 -43.99 5.11 7.74
CA ASP A 444 -43.09 5.83 8.65
C ASP A 444 -42.65 7.16 8.02
N ASN A 445 -43.46 8.20 8.23
CA ASN A 445 -43.17 9.55 7.74
C ASN A 445 -42.33 10.33 8.77
N CYS A 446 -42.34 9.92 10.04
CA CYS A 446 -41.44 10.44 11.07
C CYS A 446 -39.97 9.99 10.87
N GLY A 447 -39.73 8.85 10.23
CA GLY A 447 -38.43 8.19 10.07
C GLY A 447 -37.95 7.44 11.32
N ASP A 448 -38.65 7.62 12.45
CA ASP A 448 -38.45 6.91 13.71
C ASP A 448 -39.67 6.04 14.10
N GLY A 449 -40.67 5.94 13.22
CA GLY A 449 -41.91 5.19 13.41
C GLY A 449 -42.91 5.84 14.37
N SER A 450 -42.65 7.04 14.88
CA SER A 450 -43.49 7.66 15.92
C SER A 450 -44.90 7.98 15.48
N ASP A 451 -45.12 8.25 14.20
CA ASP A 451 -46.43 8.55 13.62
C ASP A 451 -47.32 7.32 13.42
N GLU A 452 -46.77 6.13 13.58
CA GLU A 452 -47.48 4.86 13.43
C GLU A 452 -47.62 4.10 14.75
N LEU A 453 -47.16 4.69 15.86
CA LEU A 453 -47.31 4.16 17.20
C LEU A 453 -48.66 4.58 17.80
N ASN A 454 -49.40 3.62 18.37
CA ASN A 454 -50.68 3.83 19.07
C ASN A 454 -51.90 4.21 18.21
N CYS A 455 -51.99 3.66 17.00
CA CYS A 455 -53.12 3.87 16.09
C CYS A 455 -54.35 2.99 16.41
N PRO A 456 -55.57 3.55 16.49
CA PRO A 456 -56.79 2.80 16.78
C PRO A 456 -57.22 2.02 15.52
N GLY A 457 -56.68 0.81 15.34
CA GLY A 457 -57.06 -0.04 14.20
C GLY A 457 -56.04 -1.10 13.73
N GLY A 458 -54.88 -1.23 14.37
CA GLY A 458 -53.99 -2.39 14.16
C GLY A 458 -53.48 -2.54 12.72
N THR A 459 -52.95 -1.48 12.13
CA THR A 459 -52.16 -1.57 10.90
C THR A 459 -50.75 -2.06 11.23
N ARG A 460 -50.44 -3.30 10.82
CA ARG A 460 -49.10 -3.89 10.94
C ARG A 460 -48.12 -3.12 10.05
N ILE A 461 -47.01 -2.67 10.65
CA ILE A 461 -45.86 -2.11 9.93
C ILE A 461 -45.40 -3.15 8.89
N ILE A 462 -45.35 -2.76 7.62
CA ILE A 462 -44.70 -3.57 6.58
C ILE A 462 -43.22 -3.23 6.64
N CYS A 463 -42.39 -4.17 7.09
CA CYS A 463 -40.94 -3.95 7.18
C CYS A 463 -40.37 -3.59 5.79
N THR A 464 -39.69 -2.45 5.71
CA THR A 464 -38.91 -2.03 4.54
C THR A 464 -37.52 -2.68 4.57
N GLU A 465 -36.78 -2.66 3.45
CA GLU A 465 -35.42 -3.26 3.37
C GLU A 465 -34.41 -2.68 4.38
N SER A 466 -34.70 -1.53 4.99
CA SER A 466 -33.84 -0.86 5.98
C SER A 466 -34.20 -1.15 7.44
N SER A 467 -35.25 -1.95 7.70
CA SER A 467 -35.77 -2.22 9.04
C SER A 467 -35.50 -3.68 9.47
N PHE A 468 -35.10 -3.90 10.72
CA PHE A 468 -34.95 -5.24 11.29
C PHE A 468 -36.32 -5.82 11.66
N ARG A 469 -36.62 -7.02 11.16
CA ARG A 469 -37.90 -7.68 11.41
C ARG A 469 -37.82 -8.61 12.61
N CYS A 470 -38.48 -8.24 13.69
CA CYS A 470 -38.68 -9.08 14.87
C CYS A 470 -39.53 -10.31 14.53
N LYS A 471 -39.39 -11.37 15.32
CA LYS A 471 -40.19 -12.60 15.17
C LYS A 471 -41.67 -12.38 15.50
N SER A 472 -41.98 -11.42 16.36
CA SER A 472 -43.32 -10.89 16.65
C SER A 472 -44.00 -10.26 15.43
N GLY A 473 -43.22 -9.89 14.41
CA GLY A 473 -43.69 -9.15 13.25
C GLY A 473 -43.52 -7.63 13.35
N ASP A 474 -42.98 -7.13 14.47
CA ASP A 474 -42.61 -5.73 14.65
C ASP A 474 -41.35 -5.42 13.82
N CYS A 475 -41.19 -4.18 13.38
CA CYS A 475 -40.02 -3.74 12.61
C CYS A 475 -39.26 -2.66 13.41
N ILE A 476 -37.94 -2.79 13.53
CA ILE A 476 -37.05 -1.90 14.27
C ILE A 476 -36.20 -1.10 13.27
N ASN A 477 -36.22 0.23 13.38
CA ASN A 477 -35.50 1.15 12.48
C ASN A 477 -34.12 1.60 13.00
N LYS A 478 -33.63 0.96 14.06
CA LYS A 478 -32.26 1.17 14.58
C LYS A 478 -31.25 0.53 13.62
N ILE A 479 -30.04 1.12 13.55
CA ILE A 479 -28.92 0.56 12.78
C ILE A 479 -28.30 -0.59 13.58
N ASN A 480 -28.20 -1.77 12.97
CA ASN A 480 -27.60 -2.99 13.54
C ASN A 480 -28.17 -3.40 14.93
N PRO A 481 -29.50 -3.52 15.11
CA PRO A 481 -30.12 -3.89 16.39
C PRO A 481 -29.85 -5.34 16.81
N GLU A 482 -29.35 -6.18 15.91
CA GLU A 482 -29.12 -7.59 16.22
C GLU A 482 -27.91 -7.82 17.16
N CYS A 483 -28.15 -8.51 18.26
CA CYS A 483 -27.12 -8.92 19.23
C CYS A 483 -26.22 -7.78 19.73
N ASP A 484 -26.75 -6.56 19.82
CA ASP A 484 -26.04 -5.36 20.29
C ASP A 484 -26.03 -5.23 21.82
N GLY A 485 -26.79 -6.08 22.52
CA GLY A 485 -26.89 -6.16 23.97
C GLY A 485 -28.03 -5.33 24.56
N THR A 486 -28.87 -4.71 23.72
CA THR A 486 -30.09 -4.01 24.11
C THR A 486 -31.29 -4.70 23.51
N GLN A 487 -32.33 -4.95 24.32
CA GLN A 487 -33.55 -5.57 23.83
C GLN A 487 -34.41 -4.51 23.12
N ASP A 488 -34.30 -4.43 21.80
CA ASP A 488 -35.05 -3.55 20.92
C ASP A 488 -36.37 -4.20 20.47
N CYS A 489 -36.42 -5.52 20.27
CA CYS A 489 -37.69 -6.19 19.97
C CYS A 489 -38.50 -6.47 21.24
N SER A 490 -39.82 -6.27 21.14
CA SER A 490 -40.78 -6.56 22.22
C SER A 490 -40.74 -8.02 22.67
N ASP A 491 -40.44 -8.94 21.76
CA ASP A 491 -40.26 -10.38 21.98
C ASP A 491 -38.79 -10.80 22.24
N GLY A 492 -37.87 -9.83 22.26
CA GLY A 492 -36.43 -10.02 22.41
C GLY A 492 -35.78 -10.87 21.32
N SER A 493 -36.39 -10.94 20.14
CA SER A 493 -35.88 -11.75 19.03
C SER A 493 -34.58 -11.23 18.42
N ASP A 494 -34.30 -9.94 18.58
CA ASP A 494 -33.05 -9.27 18.24
C ASP A 494 -31.85 -9.74 19.09
N GLU A 495 -32.10 -10.12 20.34
CA GLU A 495 -31.07 -10.63 21.28
C GLU A 495 -31.13 -12.16 21.48
N GLN A 496 -31.98 -12.86 20.72
CA GLN A 496 -32.05 -14.33 20.75
C GLN A 496 -30.94 -14.96 19.88
N ASN A 497 -30.42 -16.13 20.31
CA ASN A 497 -29.35 -16.86 19.63
C ASN A 497 -28.00 -16.14 19.50
N CYS A 498 -27.73 -15.16 20.36
CA CYS A 498 -26.45 -14.46 20.41
C CYS A 498 -25.37 -15.28 21.15
N ASN A 499 -25.15 -16.54 20.77
CA ASN A 499 -24.09 -17.42 21.29
C ASN A 499 -22.86 -17.47 20.34
N CYS A 500 -22.83 -16.58 19.36
CA CYS A 500 -21.77 -16.39 18.39
C CYS A 500 -20.88 -15.17 18.70
N GLY A 501 -19.74 -15.07 18.04
CA GLY A 501 -18.90 -13.88 17.98
C GLY A 501 -18.24 -13.49 19.31
N THR A 502 -18.29 -14.34 20.34
CA THR A 502 -17.63 -14.08 21.63
C THR A 502 -16.14 -14.40 21.52
N PHE A 503 -15.27 -13.50 21.97
CA PHE A 503 -13.82 -13.64 21.93
C PHE A 503 -13.18 -13.26 23.27
N MET A 504 -12.00 -13.80 23.57
CA MET A 504 -11.20 -13.38 24.73
C MET A 504 -10.54 -12.03 24.41
N THR A 505 -10.65 -11.04 25.30
CA THR A 505 -10.08 -9.70 25.08
C THR A 505 -8.56 -9.70 25.27
N PRO A 506 -7.74 -9.39 24.23
CA PRO A 506 -6.29 -9.29 24.38
C PRO A 506 -5.85 -7.90 24.84
N ARG A 507 -4.71 -7.82 25.53
CA ARG A 507 -4.02 -6.57 25.89
C ARG A 507 -3.16 -6.08 24.71
N SER A 508 -3.25 -4.77 24.43
CA SER A 508 -2.34 -3.92 23.62
C SER A 508 -2.64 -3.72 22.11
N ARG A 509 -2.53 -2.43 21.70
CA ARG A 509 -2.57 -1.90 20.32
C ARG A 509 -1.17 -2.01 19.71
N VAL A 510 -1.00 -2.81 18.65
CA VAL A 510 0.21 -2.80 17.81
C VAL A 510 -0.16 -3.06 16.34
N VAL A 511 0.44 -2.31 15.42
CA VAL A 511 0.07 -2.22 13.99
C VAL A 511 1.11 -2.91 13.10
N GLY A 512 0.65 -3.73 12.15
CA GLY A 512 1.47 -4.36 11.09
C GLY A 512 1.62 -5.88 11.26
N GLY A 513 0.69 -6.67 10.70
CA GLY A 513 0.68 -8.14 10.59
C GLY A 513 1.40 -8.90 11.72
N VAL A 514 0.66 -9.38 12.72
CA VAL A 514 1.24 -10.03 13.91
C VAL A 514 0.65 -11.41 14.14
N ASP A 515 1.39 -12.26 14.84
CA ASP A 515 0.91 -13.56 15.29
C ASP A 515 -0.37 -13.38 16.14
N ALA A 516 -1.42 -14.11 15.81
CA ALA A 516 -2.65 -14.14 16.59
C ALA A 516 -2.42 -14.88 17.92
N GLU A 517 -3.04 -14.37 18.99
CA GLU A 517 -3.07 -15.10 20.25
C GLU A 517 -3.94 -16.36 20.12
N ARG A 518 -3.63 -17.38 20.93
CA ARG A 518 -4.39 -18.64 20.90
C ARG A 518 -5.81 -18.37 21.39
N GLY A 519 -6.81 -18.72 20.58
CA GLY A 519 -8.22 -18.49 20.91
C GLY A 519 -8.71 -17.06 20.70
N GLU A 520 -7.88 -16.19 20.10
CA GLU A 520 -8.30 -14.81 19.78
C GLU A 520 -9.38 -14.78 18.69
N PHE A 521 -9.28 -15.68 17.70
CA PHE A 521 -10.24 -15.83 16.60
C PHE A 521 -10.77 -17.27 16.53
N PRO A 522 -11.69 -17.67 17.44
CA PRO A 522 -12.11 -19.06 17.61
C PRO A 522 -13.01 -19.59 16.47
N TRP A 523 -13.45 -18.73 15.57
CA TRP A 523 -14.21 -19.09 14.36
C TRP A 523 -13.33 -19.37 13.14
N GLN A 524 -12.03 -19.08 13.22
CA GLN A 524 -11.11 -19.33 12.12
C GLN A 524 -10.95 -20.84 11.90
N VAL A 525 -11.12 -21.26 10.64
CA VAL A 525 -10.94 -22.64 10.20
C VAL A 525 -9.85 -22.71 9.13
N SER A 526 -9.04 -23.76 9.21
CA SER A 526 -8.04 -24.12 8.19
C SER A 526 -8.59 -25.28 7.36
N LEU A 527 -8.81 -25.05 6.06
CA LEU A 527 -9.25 -26.09 5.13
C LEU A 527 -8.02 -26.73 4.48
N HIS A 528 -7.89 -28.04 4.67
CA HIS A 528 -6.79 -28.83 4.12
C HIS A 528 -7.30 -29.67 2.97
N MET A 529 -6.54 -29.66 1.88
CA MET A 529 -6.76 -30.56 0.75
C MET A 529 -5.83 -31.77 0.91
N LYS A 530 -6.36 -32.96 0.62
CA LYS A 530 -5.62 -34.22 0.70
C LYS A 530 -4.33 -34.12 -0.13
N ASP A 531 -3.21 -34.53 0.47
CA ASP A 531 -1.85 -34.53 -0.12
C ASP A 531 -1.24 -33.14 -0.42
N VAL A 532 -1.92 -32.04 -0.10
CA VAL A 532 -1.42 -30.65 -0.28
C VAL A 532 -1.25 -29.90 1.04
N GLY A 533 -2.08 -30.20 2.05
CA GLY A 533 -2.10 -29.47 3.33
C GLY A 533 -3.05 -28.28 3.28
N HIS A 534 -2.78 -27.22 4.05
CA HIS A 534 -3.61 -26.02 4.09
C HIS A 534 -3.73 -25.38 2.70
N ALA A 535 -4.96 -25.21 2.24
CA ALA A 535 -5.28 -24.68 0.92
C ALA A 535 -6.08 -23.37 1.00
N CYS A 536 -7.06 -23.28 1.90
CA CYS A 536 -7.90 -22.09 2.08
C CYS A 536 -8.29 -21.90 3.55
N GLY A 537 -8.71 -20.68 3.88
CA GLY A 537 -9.41 -20.37 5.11
C GLY A 537 -10.91 -20.67 5.02
N ALA A 538 -11.56 -20.75 6.18
CA ALA A 538 -13.01 -20.75 6.30
C ALA A 538 -13.43 -20.15 7.65
N SER A 539 -14.72 -19.88 7.78
CA SER A 539 -15.34 -19.31 8.98
C SER A 539 -16.41 -20.24 9.52
N LEU A 540 -16.33 -20.61 10.80
CA LEU A 540 -17.36 -21.38 11.48
C LEU A 540 -18.59 -20.50 11.76
N ILE A 541 -19.75 -20.85 11.21
CA ILE A 541 -21.00 -20.08 11.41
C ILE A 541 -21.99 -20.77 12.35
N ASN A 542 -21.91 -22.10 12.49
CA ASN A 542 -22.58 -22.85 13.55
C ASN A 542 -21.83 -24.17 13.84
N GLU A 543 -22.41 -25.09 14.62
CA GLU A 543 -21.76 -26.38 14.96
C GLU A 543 -21.46 -27.31 13.77
N LYS A 544 -22.07 -27.10 12.60
CA LYS A 544 -21.96 -28.00 11.43
C LYS A 544 -21.61 -27.30 10.12
N TRP A 545 -21.66 -25.98 10.06
CA TRP A 545 -21.55 -25.23 8.81
C TRP A 545 -20.39 -24.26 8.82
N LEU A 546 -19.68 -24.24 7.70
CA LEU A 546 -18.60 -23.32 7.39
C LEU A 546 -18.95 -22.45 6.18
N VAL A 547 -18.45 -21.22 6.16
CA VAL A 547 -18.45 -20.32 5.01
C VAL A 547 -17.01 -20.17 4.50
N THR A 548 -16.82 -20.25 3.19
CA THR A 548 -15.54 -20.03 2.50
C THR A 548 -15.76 -19.42 1.11
N ALA A 549 -14.71 -19.23 0.32
CA ALA A 549 -14.79 -18.70 -1.05
C ALA A 549 -15.12 -19.82 -2.06
N ALA A 550 -15.83 -19.48 -3.14
CA ALA A 550 -16.18 -20.42 -4.20
C ALA A 550 -14.96 -20.80 -5.06
N HIS A 551 -14.05 -19.87 -5.31
CA HIS A 551 -12.82 -20.13 -6.09
C HIS A 551 -11.90 -21.16 -5.40
N CYS A 552 -12.01 -21.32 -4.07
CA CYS A 552 -11.30 -22.38 -3.35
C CYS A 552 -11.75 -23.79 -3.76
N VAL A 553 -13.04 -23.94 -4.09
CA VAL A 553 -13.69 -25.24 -4.36
C VAL A 553 -14.05 -25.48 -5.82
N LYS A 554 -13.96 -24.46 -6.69
CA LYS A 554 -14.34 -24.55 -8.11
C LYS A 554 -13.39 -23.71 -8.97
N ASP A 555 -12.56 -24.36 -9.78
CA ASP A 555 -11.50 -23.73 -10.62
C ASP A 555 -11.59 -24.18 -12.11
N ARG A 556 -11.14 -23.35 -13.07
CA ARG A 556 -11.25 -23.56 -14.53
C ARG A 556 -10.36 -24.65 -15.10
N PHE A 557 -9.17 -24.86 -14.54
CA PHE A 557 -8.10 -25.63 -15.20
C PHE A 557 -7.64 -26.89 -14.45
N ASP A 558 -7.89 -26.98 -13.13
CA ASP A 558 -7.23 -28.00 -12.29
C ASP A 558 -8.12 -29.16 -11.83
N GLY A 559 -9.40 -29.20 -12.22
CA GLY A 559 -10.29 -30.28 -11.80
C GLY A 559 -10.39 -30.44 -10.28
N ARG A 560 -10.29 -29.34 -9.51
CA ARG A 560 -10.51 -29.36 -8.05
C ARG A 560 -11.91 -29.91 -7.80
N PRO A 561 -12.05 -31.08 -7.13
CA PRO A 561 -13.37 -31.64 -6.96
C PRO A 561 -14.13 -30.79 -5.95
N SER A 562 -15.35 -30.42 -6.29
CA SER A 562 -16.40 -30.09 -5.31
C SER A 562 -16.79 -31.31 -4.45
N MET A 563 -15.97 -32.37 -4.45
CA MET A 563 -16.19 -33.62 -3.75
C MET A 563 -15.83 -33.42 -2.28
N PRO A 564 -16.74 -33.69 -1.34
CA PRO A 564 -16.47 -33.48 0.09
C PRO A 564 -15.31 -34.33 0.64
N SER A 565 -15.02 -35.48 0.01
CA SER A 565 -14.00 -36.44 0.43
C SER A 565 -12.55 -35.97 0.27
N THR A 566 -12.30 -34.87 -0.47
CA THR A 566 -10.94 -34.33 -0.67
C THR A 566 -10.55 -33.30 0.36
N TRP A 567 -11.48 -32.90 1.25
CA TRP A 567 -11.32 -31.80 2.18
C TRP A 567 -11.39 -32.24 3.64
N GLU A 568 -10.51 -31.67 4.45
CA GLU A 568 -10.50 -31.80 5.90
C GLU A 568 -10.54 -30.40 6.53
N ALA A 569 -11.42 -30.20 7.49
CA ALA A 569 -11.54 -28.95 8.25
C ALA A 569 -10.86 -29.08 9.61
N PHE A 570 -9.92 -28.19 9.91
CA PHE A 570 -9.25 -28.09 11.20
C PHE A 570 -9.72 -26.85 11.95
N LEU A 571 -10.32 -27.04 13.12
CA LEU A 571 -10.85 -26.00 13.99
C LEU A 571 -10.02 -25.89 15.28
N GLY A 572 -9.84 -24.67 15.78
CA GLY A 572 -9.03 -24.40 16.98
C GLY A 572 -7.52 -24.53 16.74
N LEU A 573 -7.10 -24.63 15.48
CA LEU A 573 -5.70 -24.70 15.08
C LEU A 573 -5.05 -23.32 15.25
N LYS A 574 -3.85 -23.26 15.84
CA LYS A 574 -3.00 -22.04 15.81
C LYS A 574 -1.82 -22.23 14.87
N THR A 575 -1.14 -23.37 15.00
CA THR A 575 0.03 -23.71 14.19
C THR A 575 -0.29 -24.86 13.25
N GLN A 576 0.07 -24.76 11.96
CA GLN A 576 -0.25 -25.75 10.92
C GLN A 576 0.28 -27.18 11.17
N LYS A 577 1.21 -27.34 12.12
CA LYS A 577 1.80 -28.64 12.52
C LYS A 577 1.34 -29.12 13.90
N GLU A 578 0.37 -28.44 14.51
CA GLU A 578 -0.08 -28.73 15.86
C GLU A 578 -1.08 -29.90 15.90
N SER A 579 -0.81 -30.87 16.76
CA SER A 579 -1.67 -32.02 17.04
C SER A 579 -2.10 -32.04 18.51
N SER A 580 -2.55 -30.88 19.04
CA SER A 580 -3.06 -30.80 20.41
C SER A 580 -4.44 -31.42 20.55
N LYS A 581 -4.82 -31.80 21.78
CA LYS A 581 -6.16 -32.35 22.08
C LYS A 581 -7.28 -31.31 21.92
N GLU A 582 -6.95 -30.02 21.78
CA GLU A 582 -7.93 -28.95 21.60
C GLU A 582 -8.33 -28.73 20.12
N VAL A 583 -7.52 -29.22 19.17
CA VAL A 583 -7.80 -29.11 17.74
C VAL A 583 -8.81 -30.18 17.35
N GLN A 584 -9.90 -29.76 16.71
CA GLN A 584 -10.89 -30.68 16.15
C GLN A 584 -10.73 -30.79 14.65
N ARG A 585 -10.44 -32.00 14.17
CA ARG A 585 -10.49 -32.37 12.76
C ARG A 585 -11.89 -32.90 12.43
N ARG A 586 -12.46 -32.42 11.32
CA ARG A 586 -13.75 -32.88 10.77
C ARG A 586 -13.64 -33.09 9.27
N PHE A 587 -14.39 -34.05 8.75
CA PHE A 587 -14.55 -34.25 7.31
C PHE A 587 -15.75 -33.44 6.81
N LEU A 588 -15.88 -33.29 5.50
CA LEU A 588 -17.03 -32.63 4.91
C LEU A 588 -18.06 -33.65 4.45
N LYS A 589 -19.33 -33.37 4.73
CA LYS A 589 -20.49 -34.09 4.19
C LYS A 589 -20.92 -33.55 2.84
N GLN A 590 -20.90 -32.23 2.66
CA GLN A 590 -21.22 -31.57 1.39
C GLN A 590 -20.50 -30.23 1.21
N VAL A 591 -20.29 -29.86 -0.05
CA VAL A 591 -19.72 -28.57 -0.48
C VAL A 591 -20.68 -27.93 -1.48
N ILE A 592 -21.15 -26.73 -1.18
CA ILE A 592 -22.18 -26.01 -1.95
C ILE A 592 -21.62 -24.66 -2.40
N PRO A 593 -20.98 -24.56 -3.58
CA PRO A 593 -20.61 -23.27 -4.16
C PRO A 593 -21.86 -22.51 -4.60
N HIS A 594 -21.81 -21.17 -4.57
CA HIS A 594 -22.92 -20.35 -5.04
C HIS A 594 -23.21 -20.62 -6.53
N PRO A 595 -24.48 -20.79 -6.95
CA PRO A 595 -24.83 -21.18 -8.32
C PRO A 595 -24.41 -20.15 -9.38
N ASN A 596 -24.45 -18.86 -9.02
CA ASN A 596 -24.09 -17.75 -9.91
C ASN A 596 -22.62 -17.32 -9.77
N TYR A 597 -21.76 -18.15 -9.18
CA TYR A 597 -20.33 -17.83 -9.09
C TYR A 597 -19.72 -17.70 -10.49
N ASN A 598 -19.12 -16.54 -10.76
CA ASN A 598 -18.43 -16.24 -12.01
C ASN A 598 -16.92 -16.32 -11.82
N TYR A 599 -16.27 -17.23 -12.56
CA TYR A 599 -14.83 -17.44 -12.50
C TYR A 599 -14.01 -16.28 -13.06
N ASP A 600 -14.50 -15.55 -14.07
CA ASP A 600 -13.73 -14.48 -14.71
C ASP A 600 -13.73 -13.20 -13.87
N THR A 601 -14.85 -12.90 -13.23
CA THR A 601 -15.06 -11.65 -12.48
C THR A 601 -14.98 -11.84 -10.97
N TYR A 602 -14.85 -13.08 -10.48
CA TYR A 602 -14.96 -13.44 -9.06
C TYR A 602 -16.26 -12.96 -8.40
N ASP A 603 -17.31 -12.74 -9.20
CA ASP A 603 -18.60 -12.30 -8.68
C ASP A 603 -19.34 -13.49 -8.03
N ASN A 604 -20.02 -13.24 -6.92
CA ASN A 604 -20.65 -14.27 -6.08
C ASN A 604 -19.67 -15.35 -5.57
N ASP A 605 -18.45 -14.95 -5.21
CA ASP A 605 -17.40 -15.84 -4.70
C ASP A 605 -17.62 -16.27 -3.24
N ILE A 606 -18.60 -17.14 -3.03
CA ILE A 606 -18.94 -17.72 -1.72
C ILE A 606 -19.37 -19.19 -1.85
N ALA A 607 -18.99 -20.00 -0.87
CA ALA A 607 -19.36 -21.41 -0.77
C ALA A 607 -19.66 -21.80 0.69
N LEU A 608 -20.55 -22.77 0.84
CA LEU A 608 -20.91 -23.38 2.12
C LEU A 608 -20.36 -24.79 2.20
N MET A 609 -19.91 -25.20 3.38
CA MET A 609 -19.46 -26.57 3.65
C MET A 609 -20.17 -27.12 4.88
N GLU A 610 -20.81 -28.27 4.76
CA GLU A 610 -21.37 -29.01 5.89
C GLU A 610 -20.34 -30.01 6.40
N LEU A 611 -20.07 -30.00 7.70
CA LEU A 611 -19.24 -30.97 8.39
C LEU A 611 -19.96 -32.32 8.52
N ASP A 612 -19.18 -33.39 8.59
CA ASP A 612 -19.67 -34.77 8.79
C ASP A 612 -20.36 -34.98 10.15
N GLY A 613 -20.04 -34.15 11.14
CA GLY A 613 -20.70 -34.12 12.44
C GLY A 613 -20.50 -32.80 13.18
N PRO A 614 -21.26 -32.54 14.26
CA PRO A 614 -21.16 -31.31 15.01
C PRO A 614 -19.78 -31.15 15.67
N VAL A 615 -19.28 -29.92 15.74
CA VAL A 615 -18.08 -29.57 16.51
C VAL A 615 -18.46 -29.21 17.93
N ALA A 616 -17.65 -29.66 18.90
CA ALA A 616 -17.84 -29.26 20.29
C ALA A 616 -17.30 -27.84 20.48
N TYR A 617 -18.11 -26.92 21.02
CA TYR A 617 -17.62 -25.59 21.34
C TYR A 617 -16.67 -25.63 22.53
N THR A 618 -15.56 -24.91 22.38
CA THR A 618 -14.52 -24.76 23.41
C THR A 618 -14.14 -23.28 23.49
N ASP A 619 -13.21 -22.92 24.37
CA ASP A 619 -12.66 -21.55 24.39
C ASP A 619 -11.94 -21.17 23.09
N PHE A 620 -11.56 -22.17 22.27
CA PHE A 620 -10.83 -21.99 21.02
C PHE A 620 -11.68 -22.25 19.76
N ILE A 621 -12.90 -22.76 19.93
CA ILE A 621 -13.81 -23.12 18.83
C ILE A 621 -15.19 -22.56 19.14
N LYS A 622 -15.55 -21.46 18.46
CA LYS A 622 -16.83 -20.77 18.61
C LYS A 622 -17.26 -20.18 17.26
N PRO A 623 -18.55 -20.12 16.93
CA PRO A 623 -19.00 -19.57 15.67
C PRO A 623 -18.89 -18.04 15.64
N ILE A 624 -18.68 -17.45 14.46
CA ILE A 624 -18.79 -16.00 14.22
C ILE A 624 -20.26 -15.62 14.00
N CYS A 625 -20.66 -14.41 14.38
CA CYS A 625 -22.03 -13.96 14.10
C CYS A 625 -22.21 -13.62 12.62
N LEU A 626 -23.34 -14.05 12.06
CA LEU A 626 -23.79 -13.59 10.75
C LEU A 626 -24.53 -12.26 10.92
N PRO A 627 -24.23 -11.22 10.13
CA PRO A 627 -24.95 -9.95 10.20
C PRO A 627 -26.40 -10.12 9.73
N ALA A 628 -27.27 -9.14 9.96
CA ALA A 628 -28.55 -9.04 9.25
C ALA A 628 -28.35 -8.52 7.80
N PRO A 629 -29.29 -8.76 6.86
CA PRO A 629 -29.19 -8.25 5.48
C PRO A 629 -29.01 -6.73 5.37
N GLN A 630 -29.60 -5.99 6.30
CA GLN A 630 -29.55 -4.54 6.42
C GLN A 630 -28.38 -4.04 7.28
N HIS A 631 -27.55 -4.93 7.84
CA HIS A 631 -26.43 -4.53 8.67
C HIS A 631 -25.45 -3.65 7.89
N ILE A 632 -25.12 -2.49 8.45
CA ILE A 632 -24.22 -1.53 7.83
C ILE A 632 -22.89 -1.58 8.56
N PHE A 633 -21.83 -1.95 7.82
CA PHE A 633 -20.46 -1.78 8.27
C PHE A 633 -19.94 -0.43 7.79
N GLU A 634 -19.69 0.48 8.73
CA GLU A 634 -19.29 1.86 8.44
C GLU A 634 -17.99 1.97 7.63
N ILE A 635 -17.93 2.94 6.71
CA ILE A 635 -16.74 3.21 5.93
C ILE A 635 -15.64 3.75 6.84
N GLY A 636 -14.40 3.27 6.64
CA GLY A 636 -13.25 3.63 7.46
C GLY A 636 -13.17 2.86 8.78
N LYS A 637 -14.19 2.05 9.12
CA LYS A 637 -14.20 1.19 10.30
C LYS A 637 -13.05 0.17 10.25
N GLN A 638 -12.43 -0.02 11.40
CA GLN A 638 -11.37 -1.00 11.60
C GLN A 638 -11.98 -2.40 11.71
N VAL A 639 -11.47 -3.31 10.88
CA VAL A 639 -11.88 -4.71 10.81
C VAL A 639 -10.64 -5.60 10.76
N PHE A 640 -10.79 -6.85 11.14
CA PHE A 640 -9.69 -7.80 11.24
C PHE A 640 -9.76 -8.85 10.14
N ILE A 641 -8.62 -9.11 9.53
CA ILE A 641 -8.40 -10.26 8.65
C ILE A 641 -7.50 -11.26 9.36
N THR A 642 -7.81 -12.54 9.17
CA THR A 642 -7.05 -13.63 9.78
C THR A 642 -6.85 -14.77 8.80
N GLY A 643 -5.68 -15.41 8.89
CA GLY A 643 -5.38 -16.58 8.08
C GLY A 643 -3.93 -17.04 8.17
N TRP A 644 -3.62 -18.11 7.42
CA TRP A 644 -2.29 -18.72 7.32
C TRP A 644 -1.67 -18.50 5.94
N GLY A 645 -2.19 -17.53 5.19
CA GLY A 645 -1.72 -17.18 3.87
C GLY A 645 -0.30 -16.63 3.84
N ALA A 646 0.17 -16.36 2.63
CA ALA A 646 1.55 -16.06 2.36
C ALA A 646 1.94 -14.68 2.93
N LEU A 647 2.79 -14.68 3.96
CA LEU A 647 3.31 -13.45 4.57
C LEU A 647 4.34 -12.71 3.71
N ARG A 648 4.91 -13.42 2.74
CA ARG A 648 5.74 -12.91 1.63
C ARG A 648 6.24 -14.08 0.81
N GLU A 649 6.49 -15.23 1.43
CA GLU A 649 7.26 -16.29 0.79
C GLU A 649 7.01 -17.72 1.30
N GLY A 650 5.80 -18.01 1.77
CA GLY A 650 5.33 -19.33 2.19
C GLY A 650 4.11 -19.17 3.09
N ALA A 651 3.24 -20.18 3.14
CA ALA A 651 2.11 -20.18 4.06
C ALA A 651 2.62 -19.97 5.50
N ALA A 652 2.02 -19.03 6.23
CA ALA A 652 2.37 -18.77 7.61
C ALA A 652 2.14 -20.05 8.43
N THR A 653 3.14 -20.46 9.21
CA THR A 653 2.98 -21.64 10.08
C THR A 653 2.09 -21.35 11.28
N ILE A 654 2.03 -20.10 11.72
CA ILE A 654 1.22 -19.61 12.84
C ILE A 654 0.13 -18.69 12.28
N LEU A 655 -1.07 -18.74 12.87
CA LEU A 655 -2.19 -17.90 12.50
C LEU A 655 -1.82 -16.42 12.61
N GLN A 656 -2.02 -15.68 11.54
CA GLN A 656 -1.74 -14.25 11.48
C GLN A 656 -3.03 -13.45 11.63
N LYS A 657 -2.91 -12.26 12.21
CA LYS A 657 -3.97 -11.26 12.21
C LYS A 657 -3.47 -9.93 11.66
N ALA A 658 -4.34 -9.23 10.98
CA ALA A 658 -4.06 -7.92 10.44
C ALA A 658 -5.29 -7.02 10.58
N GLU A 659 -5.04 -5.74 10.87
CA GLU A 659 -6.08 -4.73 11.00
C GLU A 659 -6.15 -3.92 9.70
N VAL A 660 -7.32 -3.86 9.09
CA VAL A 660 -7.59 -3.15 7.85
C VAL A 660 -8.83 -2.27 8.00
N ARG A 661 -9.08 -1.37 7.05
CA ARG A 661 -10.25 -0.48 7.09
C ARG A 661 -11.16 -0.72 5.91
N ILE A 662 -12.47 -0.63 6.15
CA ILE A 662 -13.47 -0.69 5.10
C ILE A 662 -13.32 0.54 4.20
N ILE A 663 -13.30 0.32 2.89
CA ILE A 663 -13.14 1.37 1.89
C ILE A 663 -14.49 1.59 1.19
N ASN A 664 -14.80 2.86 0.92
CA ASN A 664 -16.00 3.24 0.18
C ASN A 664 -16.03 2.54 -1.18
N GLN A 665 -17.18 1.97 -1.54
CA GLN A 665 -17.39 1.22 -2.77
C GLN A 665 -16.99 1.99 -4.03
N THR A 666 -17.39 3.27 -4.14
CA THR A 666 -17.10 4.12 -5.31
C THR A 666 -15.60 4.40 -5.42
N VAL A 667 -14.94 4.63 -4.30
CA VAL A 667 -13.48 4.81 -4.24
C VAL A 667 -12.78 3.51 -4.66
N CYS A 668 -13.21 2.36 -4.12
CA CYS A 668 -12.64 1.07 -4.48
C CYS A 668 -12.84 0.75 -5.95
N ASN A 669 -14.03 0.99 -6.50
CA ASN A 669 -14.32 0.75 -7.90
C ASN A 669 -13.43 1.62 -8.82
N THR A 670 -13.17 2.86 -8.40
CA THR A 670 -12.22 3.75 -9.09
C THR A 670 -10.78 3.21 -9.04
N LEU A 671 -10.35 2.69 -7.89
CA LEU A 671 -9.01 2.11 -7.69
C LEU A 671 -8.81 0.79 -8.47
N MET A 672 -9.90 0.07 -8.73
CA MET A 672 -9.92 -1.24 -9.39
C MET A 672 -10.45 -1.17 -10.83
N GLY A 673 -10.44 0.02 -11.45
CA GLY A 673 -10.73 0.16 -12.89
C GLY A 673 -12.18 -0.12 -13.32
N GLY A 674 -13.14 -0.10 -12.39
CA GLY A 674 -14.57 -0.32 -12.68
C GLY A 674 -15.06 -1.76 -12.50
N GLU A 675 -14.23 -2.66 -11.95
CA GLU A 675 -14.51 -4.11 -11.87
C GLU A 675 -15.28 -4.55 -10.61
N ILE A 676 -15.64 -3.63 -9.70
CA ILE A 676 -16.22 -3.98 -8.39
C ILE A 676 -17.75 -3.95 -8.42
N THR A 677 -18.38 -5.08 -8.12
CA THR A 677 -19.85 -5.24 -8.07
C THR A 677 -20.42 -4.94 -6.67
N ASN A 678 -21.75 -4.80 -6.56
CA ASN A 678 -22.45 -4.59 -5.28
C ASN A 678 -22.37 -5.79 -4.33
N GLN A 679 -21.95 -6.95 -4.84
CA GLN A 679 -21.75 -8.21 -4.12
C GLN A 679 -20.37 -8.26 -3.45
N MET A 680 -19.50 -7.29 -3.77
CA MET A 680 -18.15 -7.18 -3.23
C MET A 680 -18.07 -6.06 -2.18
N LEU A 681 -17.05 -6.16 -1.34
CA LEU A 681 -16.66 -5.21 -0.31
C LEU A 681 -15.14 -5.05 -0.38
N CYS A 682 -14.65 -3.82 -0.21
CA CYS A 682 -13.21 -3.57 -0.18
C CYS A 682 -12.74 -3.21 1.22
N ALA A 683 -11.64 -3.80 1.63
CA ALA A 683 -10.97 -3.44 2.88
C ALA A 683 -9.45 -3.51 2.71
N GLY A 684 -8.74 -2.55 3.30
CA GLY A 684 -7.29 -2.51 3.18
C GLY A 684 -6.66 -1.26 3.79
N VAL A 685 -5.34 -1.17 3.69
CA VAL A 685 -4.57 0.02 4.06
C VAL A 685 -4.06 0.67 2.79
N LEU A 686 -4.60 1.84 2.41
CA LEU A 686 -4.27 2.52 1.14
C LEU A 686 -2.77 2.87 1.01
N GLN A 687 -2.06 3.04 2.13
CA GLN A 687 -0.61 3.26 2.16
C GLN A 687 0.22 2.00 1.83
N GLY A 688 -0.42 0.83 1.75
CA GLY A 688 0.21 -0.49 1.59
C GLY A 688 0.70 -1.06 2.91
N GLY A 689 1.26 -2.27 2.86
CA GLY A 689 1.95 -2.92 3.98
C GLY A 689 1.17 -4.00 4.74
N VAL A 690 -0.17 -4.02 4.68
CA VAL A 690 -1.02 -5.04 5.33
C VAL A 690 -2.25 -5.34 4.46
N ASP A 691 -2.43 -6.62 4.08
CA ASP A 691 -3.56 -7.12 3.27
C ASP A 691 -3.64 -8.66 3.32
N ALA A 692 -4.76 -9.24 2.89
CA ALA A 692 -4.92 -10.69 2.74
C ALA A 692 -4.14 -11.21 1.51
N CYS A 693 -3.58 -12.42 1.60
CA CYS A 693 -2.75 -12.98 0.53
C CYS A 693 -3.16 -14.41 0.13
N GLN A 694 -2.40 -15.04 -0.78
CA GLN A 694 -2.64 -16.42 -1.21
C GLN A 694 -2.63 -17.37 -0.01
N GLY A 695 -3.69 -18.18 0.15
CA GLY A 695 -3.90 -19.06 1.31
C GLY A 695 -4.82 -18.46 2.39
N ASP A 696 -5.02 -17.13 2.40
CA ASP A 696 -6.07 -16.51 3.23
C ASP A 696 -7.46 -16.56 2.56
N SER A 697 -7.52 -16.94 1.28
CA SER A 697 -8.76 -17.12 0.50
C SER A 697 -9.80 -17.92 1.28
N GLY A 698 -11.02 -17.40 1.35
CA GLY A 698 -12.10 -17.99 2.13
C GLY A 698 -12.08 -17.68 3.64
N GLY A 699 -11.02 -17.03 4.14
CA GLY A 699 -10.92 -16.57 5.53
C GLY A 699 -11.90 -15.43 5.86
N PRO A 700 -12.15 -15.19 7.17
CA PRO A 700 -13.10 -14.17 7.63
C PRO A 700 -12.51 -12.75 7.57
N LEU A 701 -13.31 -11.81 7.09
CA LEU A 701 -13.20 -10.40 7.44
C LEU A 701 -14.13 -10.12 8.63
N SER A 702 -13.54 -10.00 9.82
CA SER A 702 -14.27 -9.92 11.09
C SER A 702 -14.41 -8.46 11.54
N SER A 703 -15.64 -7.96 11.70
CA SER A 703 -15.94 -6.64 12.27
C SER A 703 -16.37 -6.75 13.72
N LYS A 704 -15.90 -5.85 14.57
CA LYS A 704 -16.33 -5.76 15.96
C LYS A 704 -17.56 -4.86 16.10
N GLU A 705 -18.63 -5.40 16.65
CA GLU A 705 -19.87 -4.68 16.99
C GLU A 705 -20.17 -4.92 18.47
N GLY A 706 -20.11 -3.87 19.29
CA GLY A 706 -20.26 -3.97 20.74
C GLY A 706 -19.28 -4.98 21.38
N LYS A 707 -19.83 -6.06 21.95
CA LYS A 707 -19.06 -7.15 22.59
C LYS A 707 -18.84 -8.38 21.70
N ARG A 708 -19.22 -8.29 20.42
CA ARG A 708 -19.25 -9.44 19.49
C ARG A 708 -18.49 -9.15 18.21
N MET A 709 -18.15 -10.23 17.52
CA MET A 709 -17.56 -10.21 16.18
C MET A 709 -18.55 -10.74 15.15
N PHE A 710 -18.71 -9.98 14.08
CA PHE A 710 -19.58 -10.29 12.94
C PHE A 710 -18.74 -10.55 11.68
N LEU A 711 -19.22 -11.46 10.85
CA LEU A 711 -18.61 -11.78 9.57
C LEU A 711 -19.02 -10.74 8.51
N ALA A 712 -18.18 -9.72 8.31
CA ALA A 712 -18.44 -8.65 7.35
C ALA A 712 -18.21 -9.09 5.90
N GLY A 713 -17.23 -9.97 5.69
CA GLY A 713 -16.86 -10.44 4.37
C GLY A 713 -16.07 -11.74 4.38
N VAL A 714 -15.88 -12.32 3.20
CA VAL A 714 -15.04 -13.50 2.96
C VAL A 714 -13.91 -13.10 2.02
N VAL A 715 -12.66 -13.41 2.36
CA VAL A 715 -11.48 -13.10 1.51
C VAL A 715 -11.67 -13.74 0.14
N SER A 716 -11.66 -12.93 -0.92
CA SER A 716 -11.94 -13.38 -2.29
C SER A 716 -10.73 -13.20 -3.20
N TRP A 717 -10.40 -11.98 -3.62
CA TRP A 717 -9.30 -11.71 -4.55
C TRP A 717 -8.64 -10.35 -4.30
N GLY A 718 -7.52 -10.09 -4.98
CA GLY A 718 -6.80 -8.82 -4.91
C GLY A 718 -5.69 -8.73 -5.94
N GLU A 719 -5.32 -7.51 -6.34
CA GLU A 719 -4.21 -7.27 -7.27
C GLU A 719 -2.83 -7.34 -6.57
N GLY A 720 -2.46 -8.55 -6.15
CA GLY A 720 -1.30 -8.80 -5.29
C GLY A 720 -1.59 -8.48 -3.82
N CYS A 721 -0.62 -8.72 -2.95
CA CYS A 721 -0.80 -8.60 -1.50
C CYS A 721 -0.16 -7.32 -0.97
N ALA A 722 -0.91 -6.53 -0.19
CA ALA A 722 -0.42 -5.40 0.60
C ALA A 722 0.22 -4.28 -0.24
N ARG A 723 -0.19 -4.13 -1.50
CA ARG A 723 0.29 -3.08 -2.39
C ARG A 723 -0.38 -1.75 -2.10
N LYS A 724 0.38 -0.66 -2.28
CA LYS A 724 -0.16 0.69 -2.12
C LYS A 724 -1.29 0.93 -3.11
N ASN A 725 -2.40 1.49 -2.64
CA ASN A 725 -3.63 1.76 -3.42
C ASN A 725 -4.31 0.53 -4.05
N ARG A 726 -3.98 -0.69 -3.63
CA ARG A 726 -4.69 -1.91 -4.04
C ARG A 726 -5.25 -2.59 -2.80
N PRO A 727 -6.52 -2.33 -2.44
CA PRO A 727 -7.13 -3.00 -1.31
C PRO A 727 -7.50 -4.45 -1.66
N GLY A 728 -7.62 -5.29 -0.64
CA GLY A 728 -8.22 -6.62 -0.79
C GLY A 728 -9.72 -6.51 -1.10
N ILE A 729 -10.21 -7.46 -1.90
CA ILE A 729 -11.60 -7.59 -2.29
C ILE A 729 -12.18 -8.80 -1.58
N TYR A 730 -13.32 -8.57 -0.95
CA TYR A 730 -14.02 -9.53 -0.11
C TYR A 730 -15.45 -9.70 -0.63
N THR A 731 -15.98 -10.91 -0.53
CA THR A 731 -17.40 -11.14 -0.80
C THR A 731 -18.23 -10.54 0.33
N ARG A 732 -19.21 -9.69 -0.01
CA ARG A 732 -20.06 -8.97 0.96
C ARG A 732 -21.14 -9.90 1.53
N VAL A 733 -20.91 -10.41 2.74
CA VAL A 733 -21.79 -11.45 3.35
C VAL A 733 -23.23 -11.00 3.50
N THR A 734 -23.50 -9.71 3.77
CA THR A 734 -24.88 -9.20 3.91
C THR A 734 -25.75 -9.43 2.66
N LYS A 735 -25.15 -9.55 1.47
CA LYS A 735 -25.87 -9.84 0.22
C LYS A 735 -26.21 -11.32 0.02
N PHE A 736 -25.57 -12.22 0.78
CA PHE A 736 -25.71 -13.67 0.64
C PHE A 736 -26.44 -14.34 1.81
N LEU A 737 -26.84 -13.59 2.84
CA LEU A 737 -27.52 -14.16 4.02
C LEU A 737 -28.81 -14.90 3.70
N GLY A 738 -29.62 -14.40 2.76
CA GLY A 738 -30.82 -15.11 2.31
C GLY A 738 -30.51 -16.51 1.80
N TRP A 739 -29.45 -16.63 0.99
CA TRP A 739 -28.97 -17.90 0.46
C TRP A 739 -28.32 -18.77 1.54
N ILE A 740 -27.52 -18.20 2.44
CA ILE A 740 -26.93 -18.92 3.57
C ILE A 740 -28.02 -19.54 4.43
N LYS A 741 -29.05 -18.76 4.80
CA LYS A 741 -30.17 -19.22 5.60
C LYS A 741 -31.01 -20.28 4.89
N GLU A 742 -31.25 -20.12 3.58
CA GLU A 742 -31.96 -21.11 2.76
C GLU A 742 -31.24 -22.47 2.76
N LYS A 743 -29.90 -22.48 2.64
CA LYS A 743 -29.11 -23.73 2.54
C LYS A 743 -28.78 -24.35 3.89
N THR A 744 -28.55 -23.53 4.91
CA THR A 744 -28.04 -24.01 6.22
C THR A 744 -29.09 -24.05 7.31
N GLY A 745 -30.17 -23.27 7.19
CA GLY A 745 -31.15 -23.03 8.24
C GLY A 745 -30.65 -22.14 9.38
N VAL A 746 -29.44 -21.57 9.25
CA VAL A 746 -28.77 -20.70 10.24
C VAL A 746 -29.14 -19.24 10.02
#